data_AF-A0A6J4X2P7-F1
#
_entry.id   AF-A0A6J4X2P7-F1
#
_cell.length_a   1.000
_cell.length_b   1.000
_cell.length_c   1.000
_cell.angle_alpha   90.00
_cell.angle_beta   90.00
_cell.angle_gamma   90.00
#
_symmetry.space_group_name_H-M   'P 1'
#
loop_
_entity.id
_entity.type
_entity.pdbx_description
1 polymer ?
#
loop_
_entity_poly.entity_id
_entity_poly.type
_entity_poly.pdbx_seq_one_letter_code
_entity_poly.pdbx_strand_id
1 'polypeptide(L)'
;MIVYEDDHTNDYKGRDTVAALEEARQMVETILMPPDQTPQQLREEIARKTVRNFRDHINKGFLEYRKSVTEATNFAMTEWTGQGSILVDALDRELLDALGGYGIYSYGMRHPKIIAAVKAQLDRSPQYSQELLDPLRAQLARVIALLTPGKIQYGFFINSGTEAVEGAMKLAKLYTGRKGFISMLKAFHGKTLGSLSLMGKKMFRQPLLPLLEGVRHVPFGDADAVEQALAIAKAVGDEIAAVVAEPVQGEAGAVVPPDEYWPRLREICNHYGVLLIADEVQTGMGRTGEIFGVDHWQVAPDILCLGKALGGGVVPMSAFFSTAKIWECMEPNPFMHTTTTGGNPLACSAALAAITVLLEEDLAGQAKTKGEYVLSQLRQLQERYPGVLADIRGLGLLIGMEFPTDGIGYKVASGLFSRGVLTAGTLTNSKVIRIEPALNVPQEILDEILNRLEDVFKSIEMPKRAEPMNLYSGQVLHVDLTAREIRPESINKEWLKDYIGGWGLAVKYFYEKVDPKTDPLSAANALVIMTGPLCGTLAPTASRTCLVSKSPHTGTIFETNVGGAFGPELKFAGYDGIVITGKAEHPVYLRIEDDKVSLEDAKPCRGKGIFETEQWLAGEMGQGVKSLCIGPSGENLVTYACIGSEAYRQMGRGGAGALFGAKNLKAIACRGTGGVQVADMGVFLGKVTQHKESNLLTDENLWAKNDGTPMLFDVTNEIGIHPTRNYSAGVNPNRHALDAEAINAVKIGDRACASCPLGCGNFTSVNGVQMEGPEYETLCLGGSNCEINDMEQVMRFNRLCDDLGLDTMSAGGTIGLAMELSESGVQDFGLKFGQSEEYLKVITEIANLSSPRGQDLALGVARLAKKYGAPEKAAHSKGLEMPAYDPRGSYGMGLAYATSERGACHLRAFTIFADDPFKLKDMARDVIDGQNSNAAKWSMCFCDFWGSIDTSAMADMLTAGLGRQVSAQDLDKAGERIWNLVRLFNLNAGFTAADDTLSEKITKQALKDGPHDGKVLKEESLEEMKALYYHLRGWDEEGRPSVEKLRELNLQDT
;
A
#
# COMPACT_ATOMS: atom_id res chain seq x y z
N MET A 1 19.30 15.98 25.47
CA MET A 1 19.30 15.40 26.82
C MET A 1 17.90 14.88 27.08
N ILE A 2 17.74 13.56 27.22
CA ILE A 2 16.47 12.99 27.69
C ILE A 2 16.45 13.27 29.19
N VAL A 3 15.53 14.13 29.64
CA VAL A 3 15.28 14.34 31.07
C VAL A 3 14.46 13.15 31.53
N TYR A 4 15.06 12.26 32.31
CA TYR A 4 14.31 11.22 33.00
C TYR A 4 13.59 11.89 34.18
N GLU A 5 12.27 11.98 34.11
CA GLU A 5 11.41 12.61 35.13
C GLU A 5 11.05 11.69 36.30
N ASP A 6 11.52 10.44 36.32
CA ASP A 6 11.19 9.50 37.39
C ASP A 6 12.11 9.67 38.61
N ASP A 7 11.53 10.21 39.69
CA ASP A 7 12.13 10.24 41.01
C ASP A 7 12.16 8.83 41.62
N HIS A 8 13.24 8.09 41.35
CA HIS A 8 13.45 6.73 41.86
C HIS A 8 13.76 6.64 43.37
N THR A 9 13.69 7.75 44.12
CA THR A 9 14.07 7.76 45.56
C THR A 9 13.13 6.94 46.46
N ASN A 10 11.96 6.52 45.97
CA ASN A 10 10.97 5.70 46.69
C ASN A 10 10.55 4.39 45.95
N ASP A 11 11.25 3.98 44.90
CA ASP A 11 10.86 2.82 44.09
C ASP A 11 11.11 1.46 44.75
N TYR A 12 11.93 1.42 45.80
CA TYR A 12 12.20 0.18 46.54
C TYR A 12 11.07 -0.16 47.51
N LYS A 13 10.00 -0.76 46.98
CA LYS A 13 9.05 -1.53 47.80
C LYS A 13 9.73 -2.83 48.21
N GLY A 14 9.65 -3.19 49.51
CA GLY A 14 10.20 -4.46 50.01
C GLY A 14 9.70 -5.67 49.20
N ARG A 15 10.51 -6.73 49.12
CA ARG A 15 10.16 -7.95 48.37
C ARG A 15 9.07 -8.72 49.11
N ASP A 16 8.01 -9.10 48.42
CA ASP A 16 7.01 -10.04 48.96
C ASP A 16 7.51 -11.48 48.81
N THR A 17 8.42 -11.87 49.71
CA THR A 17 9.02 -13.21 49.70
C THR A 17 8.03 -14.30 50.10
N VAL A 18 6.93 -13.95 50.78
CA VAL A 18 5.89 -14.90 51.20
C VAL A 18 5.04 -15.28 50.00
N ALA A 19 4.52 -14.30 49.24
CA ALA A 19 3.77 -14.57 48.02
C ALA A 19 4.61 -15.29 46.97
N ALA A 20 5.88 -14.88 46.80
CA ALA A 20 6.79 -15.55 45.88
C ALA A 20 7.06 -17.02 46.26
N LEU A 21 7.21 -17.34 47.55
CA LEU A 21 7.37 -18.71 48.03
C LEU A 21 6.12 -19.54 47.77
N GLU A 22 4.93 -18.99 48.00
CA GLU A 22 3.66 -19.69 47.80
C GLU A 22 3.43 -20.05 46.34
N GLU A 23 3.58 -19.07 45.42
CA GLU A 23 3.47 -19.30 43.97
C GLU A 23 4.50 -20.33 43.48
N ALA A 24 5.75 -20.24 43.95
CA ALA A 24 6.79 -21.21 43.60
C ALA A 24 6.47 -22.62 44.12
N ARG A 25 6.02 -22.75 45.37
CA ARG A 25 5.65 -24.04 45.99
C ARG A 25 4.49 -24.68 45.23
N GLN A 26 3.43 -23.93 44.94
CA GLN A 26 2.27 -24.44 44.20
C GLN A 26 2.68 -25.05 42.85
N MET A 27 3.58 -24.38 42.12
CA MET A 27 4.03 -24.90 40.83
C MET A 27 4.95 -26.12 40.97
N VAL A 28 5.83 -26.16 41.98
CA VAL A 28 6.67 -27.34 42.25
C VAL A 28 5.81 -28.56 42.62
N GLU A 29 4.80 -28.38 43.48
CA GLU A 29 3.85 -29.44 43.84
C GLU A 29 3.09 -29.96 42.60
N THR A 30 2.73 -29.06 41.69
CA THR A 30 2.11 -29.42 40.41
C THR A 30 3.06 -30.26 39.53
N ILE A 31 4.33 -29.88 39.41
CA ILE A 31 5.33 -30.59 38.59
C ILE A 31 5.61 -32.00 39.14
N LEU A 32 5.57 -32.18 40.47
CA LEU A 32 5.78 -33.46 41.13
C LEU A 32 4.58 -34.40 40.99
N MET A 33 3.40 -33.88 40.65
CA MET A 33 2.21 -34.67 40.39
C MET A 33 2.29 -35.30 38.98
N PRO A 34 2.04 -36.62 38.84
CA PRO A 34 1.96 -37.24 37.52
C PRO A 34 0.90 -36.54 36.65
N PRO A 35 1.16 -36.20 35.38
CA PRO A 35 0.23 -35.44 34.55
C PRO A 35 -1.16 -36.07 34.40
N ASP A 36 -1.24 -37.41 34.47
CA ASP A 36 -2.47 -38.21 34.44
C ASP A 36 -3.25 -38.19 35.76
N GLN A 37 -2.63 -37.72 36.84
CA GLN A 37 -3.21 -37.62 38.18
C GLN A 37 -3.56 -36.17 38.57
N THR A 38 -3.23 -35.19 37.72
CA THR A 38 -3.50 -33.77 37.98
C THR A 38 -5.00 -33.46 37.81
N PRO A 39 -5.70 -32.97 38.86
CA PRO A 39 -7.14 -32.67 38.78
C PRO A 39 -7.48 -31.66 37.67
N GLN A 40 -8.59 -31.88 36.96
CA GLN A 40 -9.05 -30.98 35.88
C GLN A 40 -9.16 -29.52 36.33
N GLN A 41 -9.72 -29.26 37.51
CA GLN A 41 -9.86 -27.90 38.06
C GLN A 41 -8.51 -27.18 38.18
N LEU A 42 -7.47 -27.90 38.60
CA LEU A 42 -6.11 -27.36 38.72
C LEU A 42 -5.52 -27.06 37.33
N ARG A 43 -5.74 -27.93 36.34
CA ARG A 43 -5.29 -27.70 34.96
C ARG A 43 -5.98 -26.49 34.31
N GLU A 44 -7.28 -26.30 34.54
CA GLU A 44 -8.02 -25.11 34.09
C GLU A 44 -7.53 -23.82 34.78
N GLU A 45 -7.16 -23.90 36.06
CA GLU A 45 -6.54 -22.79 36.78
C GLU A 45 -5.18 -22.43 36.19
N ILE A 46 -4.34 -23.44 35.89
CA ILE A 46 -3.03 -23.26 35.26
C ILE A 46 -3.19 -22.58 33.89
N ALA A 47 -4.14 -23.03 33.07
CA ALA A 47 -4.40 -22.43 31.76
C ALA A 47 -4.75 -20.94 31.87
N ARG A 48 -5.64 -20.57 32.82
CA ARG A 48 -6.00 -19.18 33.09
C ARG A 48 -4.85 -18.34 33.65
N LYS A 49 -4.11 -18.89 34.62
CA LYS A 49 -2.94 -18.23 35.24
C LYS A 49 -1.85 -18.00 34.21
N THR A 50 -1.65 -18.92 33.26
CA THR A 50 -0.65 -18.78 32.19
C THR A 50 -0.93 -17.56 31.33
N VAL A 51 -2.17 -17.38 30.85
CA VAL A 51 -2.55 -16.20 30.07
C VAL A 51 -2.33 -14.90 30.87
N ARG A 52 -2.74 -14.90 32.15
CA ARG A 52 -2.54 -13.76 33.05
C ARG A 52 -1.06 -13.43 33.24
N ASN A 53 -0.23 -14.43 33.52
CA ASN A 53 1.20 -14.23 33.78
C ASN A 53 1.95 -13.79 32.51
N PHE A 54 1.55 -14.27 31.32
CA PHE A 54 2.10 -13.74 30.07
C PHE A 54 1.74 -12.27 29.85
N ARG A 55 0.51 -11.88 30.17
CA ARG A 55 0.05 -10.49 30.09
C ARG A 55 0.80 -9.58 31.05
N ASP A 56 0.90 -10.01 32.31
CA ASP A 56 1.29 -9.15 33.43
C ASP A 56 2.81 -9.21 33.69
N HIS A 57 3.51 -10.27 33.26
CA HIS A 57 4.91 -10.52 33.65
C HIS A 57 5.85 -10.93 32.51
N ILE A 58 5.36 -11.21 31.29
CA ILE A 58 6.22 -11.52 30.13
C ILE A 58 6.13 -10.41 29.10
N ASN A 59 5.04 -10.37 28.34
CA ASN A 59 4.71 -9.34 27.37
C ASN A 59 3.30 -9.59 26.84
N LYS A 60 2.36 -8.68 27.13
CA LYS A 60 0.96 -8.78 26.68
C LYS A 60 0.80 -8.94 25.17
N GLY A 61 1.72 -8.41 24.37
CA GLY A 61 1.69 -8.52 22.91
C GLY A 61 1.74 -9.97 22.43
N PHE A 62 2.32 -10.92 23.18
CA PHE A 62 2.26 -12.34 22.79
C PHE A 62 0.83 -12.87 22.66
N LEU A 63 -0.12 -12.31 23.41
CA LEU A 63 -1.51 -12.75 23.41
C LEU A 63 -2.25 -12.29 22.15
N GLU A 64 -1.78 -11.24 21.48
CA GLU A 64 -2.37 -10.71 20.24
C GLU A 64 -1.98 -11.54 19.01
N TYR A 65 -0.80 -12.17 19.02
CA TYR A 65 -0.25 -12.87 17.85
C TYR A 65 -0.28 -14.40 17.95
N ARG A 66 -0.48 -14.99 19.15
CA ARG A 66 -0.47 -16.45 19.31
C ARG A 66 -1.86 -17.04 19.05
N LYS A 67 -1.98 -17.89 18.02
CA LYS A 67 -3.18 -18.68 17.70
C LYS A 67 -3.72 -19.48 18.88
N SER A 68 -2.80 -19.98 19.73
CA SER A 68 -3.17 -20.70 20.96
C SER A 68 -3.99 -19.87 21.94
N VAL A 69 -4.05 -18.55 21.76
CA VAL A 69 -4.87 -17.64 22.57
C VAL A 69 -6.03 -17.09 21.73
N THR A 70 -5.79 -16.71 20.48
CA THR A 70 -6.78 -16.00 19.64
C THR A 70 -7.82 -16.90 18.98
N GLU A 71 -7.50 -18.18 18.76
CA GLU A 71 -8.35 -19.13 18.03
C GLU A 71 -8.86 -20.29 18.92
N ALA A 72 -8.44 -20.34 20.18
CA ALA A 72 -8.83 -21.40 21.10
C ALA A 72 -10.22 -21.12 21.70
N THR A 73 -11.15 -22.07 21.58
CA THR A 73 -12.51 -21.92 22.11
C THR A 73 -12.53 -22.00 23.65
N ASN A 74 -13.11 -20.99 24.30
CA ASN A 74 -13.31 -20.80 25.76
C ASN A 74 -12.04 -20.68 26.64
N PHE A 75 -10.92 -21.31 26.29
CA PHE A 75 -9.65 -21.21 27.03
C PHE A 75 -8.44 -21.31 26.09
N ALA A 76 -7.38 -20.55 26.38
CA ALA A 76 -6.11 -20.65 25.65
C ALA A 76 -5.54 -22.08 25.70
N MET A 77 -4.96 -22.54 24.59
CA MET A 77 -4.19 -23.78 24.54
C MET A 77 -2.84 -23.59 25.24
N THR A 78 -2.63 -24.37 26.29
CA THR A 78 -1.41 -24.37 27.10
C THR A 78 -0.76 -25.74 27.05
N GLU A 79 0.47 -25.79 26.54
CA GLU A 79 1.27 -27.03 26.45
C GLU A 79 1.31 -27.76 27.81
N TRP A 80 1.12 -29.08 27.79
CA TRP A 80 1.06 -29.90 29.00
C TRP A 80 1.86 -31.20 28.88
N THR A 81 1.50 -32.05 27.91
CA THR A 81 2.22 -33.29 27.62
C THR A 81 2.37 -33.49 26.12
N GLY A 82 3.19 -34.47 25.71
CA GLY A 82 3.34 -34.83 24.31
C GLY A 82 4.18 -36.09 24.15
N GLN A 83 3.95 -36.84 23.07
CA GLN A 83 4.68 -38.07 22.76
C GLN A 83 4.72 -38.24 21.23
N GLY A 84 5.91 -38.51 20.68
CA GLY A 84 6.08 -38.67 19.24
C GLY A 84 5.69 -37.38 18.49
N SER A 85 4.64 -37.44 17.68
CA SER A 85 4.14 -36.32 16.87
C SER A 85 2.83 -35.72 17.40
N ILE A 86 2.47 -36.01 18.65
CA ILE A 86 1.22 -35.54 19.27
C ILE A 86 1.54 -34.70 20.50
N LEU A 87 0.97 -33.50 20.55
CA LEU A 87 0.95 -32.60 21.71
C LEU A 87 -0.43 -32.67 22.36
N VAL A 88 -0.48 -32.67 23.68
CA VAL A 88 -1.72 -32.60 24.45
C VAL A 88 -1.64 -31.41 25.38
N ASP A 89 -2.65 -30.55 25.31
CA ASP A 89 -2.70 -29.36 26.15
C ASP A 89 -3.27 -29.66 27.55
N ALA A 90 -3.31 -28.66 28.43
CA ALA A 90 -3.77 -28.84 29.81
C ALA A 90 -5.26 -29.23 29.92
N LEU A 91 -6.04 -29.09 28.85
CA LEU A 91 -7.46 -29.41 28.78
C LEU A 91 -7.75 -30.67 27.94
N ASP A 92 -6.73 -31.54 27.77
CA ASP A 92 -6.80 -32.79 27.02
C ASP A 92 -7.12 -32.63 25.52
N ARG A 93 -6.84 -31.45 24.94
CA ARG A 93 -6.95 -31.23 23.49
C ARG A 93 -5.68 -31.72 22.81
N GLU A 94 -5.83 -32.62 21.85
CA GLU A 94 -4.72 -33.16 21.06
C GLU A 94 -4.43 -32.29 19.83
N LEU A 95 -3.15 -32.10 19.54
CA LEU A 95 -2.62 -31.46 18.34
C LEU A 95 -1.63 -32.39 17.63
N LEU A 96 -1.81 -32.56 16.32
CA LEU A 96 -0.82 -33.15 15.44
C LEU A 96 0.30 -32.14 15.19
N ASP A 97 1.53 -32.48 15.54
CA ASP A 97 2.67 -31.59 15.41
C ASP A 97 3.27 -31.63 13.99
N ALA A 98 2.86 -30.66 13.15
CA ALA A 98 3.47 -30.40 11.86
C ALA A 98 4.56 -29.30 11.93
N LEU A 99 4.84 -28.76 13.12
CA LEU A 99 5.80 -27.68 13.35
C LEU A 99 7.15 -28.19 13.91
N GLY A 100 7.16 -29.36 14.55
CA GLY A 100 8.37 -29.95 15.13
C GLY A 100 9.04 -29.06 16.18
N GLY A 101 8.30 -28.15 16.81
CA GLY A 101 8.81 -27.12 17.71
C GLY A 101 9.88 -26.21 17.07
N TYR A 102 9.69 -25.78 15.83
CA TYR A 102 10.69 -25.03 15.04
C TYR A 102 11.99 -25.82 14.79
N GLY A 103 11.86 -27.14 14.65
CA GLY A 103 12.95 -28.08 14.33
C GLY A 103 13.61 -28.76 15.53
N ILE A 104 13.14 -28.55 16.77
CA ILE A 104 13.70 -29.19 17.96
C ILE A 104 13.26 -30.64 18.15
N TYR A 105 12.06 -31.01 17.66
CA TYR A 105 11.45 -32.34 17.86
C TYR A 105 11.71 -33.30 16.69
N SER A 106 12.88 -33.24 16.06
CA SER A 106 13.25 -34.17 14.97
C SER A 106 13.13 -35.64 15.35
N TYR A 107 13.32 -36.00 16.61
CA TYR A 107 13.22 -37.39 17.12
C TYR A 107 11.81 -37.76 17.62
N GLY A 108 10.85 -36.83 17.50
CA GLY A 108 9.58 -36.88 18.21
C GLY A 108 9.73 -36.47 19.68
N MET A 109 8.64 -35.97 20.25
CA MET A 109 8.59 -35.59 21.65
C MET A 109 8.82 -36.81 22.54
N ARG A 110 9.69 -36.64 23.55
CA ARG A 110 9.97 -37.66 24.57
C ARG A 110 10.33 -39.03 24.00
N HIS A 111 11.27 -39.07 23.04
CA HIS A 111 11.77 -40.33 22.50
C HIS A 111 12.28 -41.25 23.64
N PRO A 112 11.80 -42.51 23.76
CA PRO A 112 12.06 -43.35 24.94
C PRO A 112 13.54 -43.57 25.24
N LYS A 113 14.36 -43.81 24.22
CA LYS A 113 15.81 -44.01 24.37
C LYS A 113 16.52 -42.74 24.88
N ILE A 114 16.11 -41.56 24.42
CA ILE A 114 16.71 -40.28 24.81
C ILE A 114 16.31 -39.94 26.25
N ILE A 115 15.02 -40.06 26.58
CA ILE A 115 14.53 -39.82 27.95
C ILE A 115 15.19 -40.77 28.94
N ALA A 116 15.36 -42.05 28.59
CA ALA A 116 16.04 -43.00 29.45
C ALA A 116 17.50 -42.60 29.73
N ALA A 117 18.24 -42.16 28.70
CA ALA A 117 19.62 -41.70 28.86
C ALA A 117 19.72 -40.45 29.76
N VAL A 118 18.83 -39.47 29.54
CA VAL A 118 18.77 -38.24 30.35
C VAL A 118 18.45 -38.56 31.80
N LYS A 119 17.45 -39.39 32.08
CA LYS A 119 17.12 -39.82 33.45
C LYS A 119 18.28 -40.55 34.12
N ALA A 120 18.91 -41.49 33.43
CA ALA A 120 20.08 -42.20 33.97
C ALA A 120 21.25 -41.26 34.28
N GLN A 121 21.38 -40.15 33.54
CA GLN A 121 22.41 -39.15 33.82
C GLN A 121 22.01 -38.18 34.95
N LEU A 122 20.72 -37.87 35.13
CA LEU A 122 20.23 -37.10 36.30
C LEU A 122 20.60 -37.77 37.62
N ASP A 123 20.50 -39.10 37.68
CA ASP A 123 20.86 -39.89 38.88
C ASP A 123 22.38 -39.91 39.15
N ARG A 124 23.20 -39.40 38.23
CA ARG A 124 24.65 -39.24 38.39
C ARG A 124 24.99 -37.80 38.74
N SER A 125 25.14 -36.96 37.71
CA SER A 125 25.40 -35.53 37.88
C SER A 125 24.73 -34.77 36.73
N PRO A 126 23.79 -33.86 37.03
CA PRO A 126 23.13 -33.04 36.01
C PRO A 126 24.04 -31.95 35.44
N GLN A 127 25.11 -31.58 36.16
CA GLN A 127 26.05 -30.52 35.82
C GLN A 127 27.50 -30.94 36.09
N TYR A 128 28.46 -30.28 35.44
CA TYR A 128 29.88 -30.44 35.72
C TYR A 128 30.38 -29.32 36.66
N SER A 129 31.60 -29.41 37.18
CA SER A 129 32.26 -28.31 37.91
C SER A 129 33.03 -27.34 37.02
N GLN A 130 33.11 -27.61 35.70
CA GLN A 130 34.03 -27.02 34.71
C GLN A 130 35.53 -27.31 34.95
N GLU A 131 35.95 -27.41 36.21
CA GLU A 131 37.32 -27.74 36.59
C GLU A 131 37.67 -29.19 36.23
N LEU A 132 36.71 -30.11 36.40
CA LEU A 132 36.91 -31.52 36.07
C LEU A 132 36.60 -31.78 34.59
N LEU A 133 37.40 -32.66 33.98
CA LEU A 133 37.15 -33.16 32.63
C LEU A 133 35.88 -34.03 32.65
N ASP A 134 34.95 -33.71 31.75
CA ASP A 134 33.67 -34.43 31.65
C ASP A 134 33.74 -35.50 30.55
N PRO A 135 33.50 -36.79 30.87
CA PRO A 135 33.64 -37.87 29.91
C PRO A 135 32.58 -37.83 28.80
N LEU A 136 31.36 -37.38 29.10
CA LEU A 136 30.28 -37.34 28.10
C LEU A 136 30.51 -36.26 27.04
N ARG A 137 30.97 -35.09 27.46
CA ARG A 137 31.38 -33.99 26.58
C ARG A 137 32.55 -34.40 25.68
N ALA A 138 33.57 -35.05 26.23
CA ALA A 138 34.69 -35.55 25.45
C ALA A 138 34.25 -36.62 24.42
N GLN A 139 33.40 -37.56 24.84
CA GLN A 139 32.88 -38.60 23.96
C GLN A 139 31.96 -38.04 22.87
N LEU A 140 31.08 -37.09 23.22
CA LEU A 140 30.22 -36.42 22.24
C LEU A 140 31.04 -35.65 21.21
N ALA A 141 32.09 -34.93 21.63
CA ALA A 141 32.97 -34.24 20.69
C ALA A 141 33.58 -35.21 19.68
N ARG A 142 34.05 -36.38 20.15
CA ARG A 142 34.57 -37.44 19.28
C ARG A 142 33.50 -37.97 18.32
N VAL A 143 32.29 -38.23 18.81
CA VAL A 143 31.20 -38.75 17.97
C VAL A 143 30.81 -37.73 16.88
N ILE A 144 30.69 -36.45 17.23
CA ILE A 144 30.39 -35.40 16.23
C ILE A 144 31.52 -35.30 15.21
N ALA A 145 32.79 -35.29 15.65
CA ALA A 145 33.94 -35.26 14.74
C ALA A 145 33.96 -36.42 13.73
N LEU A 146 33.43 -37.59 14.10
CA LEU A 146 33.30 -38.74 13.19
C LEU A 146 32.16 -38.59 12.18
N LEU A 147 31.17 -37.75 12.49
CA LEU A 147 30.03 -37.49 11.60
C LEU A 147 30.29 -36.32 10.66
N THR A 148 30.96 -35.26 11.13
CA THR A 148 31.14 -34.03 10.36
C THR A 148 31.91 -34.27 9.05
N PRO A 149 31.54 -33.60 7.95
CA PRO A 149 32.21 -33.77 6.68
C PRO A 149 33.65 -33.23 6.70
N GLY A 150 34.50 -33.79 5.83
CA GLY A 150 35.87 -33.34 5.63
C GLY A 150 36.80 -33.64 6.81
N LYS A 151 37.47 -32.59 7.33
CA LYS A 151 38.49 -32.69 8.40
C LYS A 151 38.08 -31.94 9.67
N ILE A 152 36.79 -31.67 9.84
CA ILE A 152 36.26 -31.03 11.04
C ILE A 152 36.43 -31.99 12.22
N GLN A 153 36.98 -31.50 13.33
CA GLN A 153 37.41 -32.37 14.44
C GLN A 153 37.21 -31.73 15.82
N TYR A 154 37.45 -30.44 15.97
CA TYR A 154 37.42 -29.76 17.26
C TYR A 154 36.17 -28.91 17.37
N GLY A 155 35.56 -28.86 18.55
CA GLY A 155 34.35 -28.08 18.74
C GLY A 155 34.12 -27.68 20.18
N PHE A 156 33.19 -26.75 20.34
CA PHE A 156 32.81 -26.19 21.63
C PHE A 156 31.28 -26.22 21.76
N PHE A 157 30.81 -26.63 22.94
CA PHE A 157 29.39 -26.83 23.23
C PHE A 157 28.81 -25.66 24.03
N ILE A 158 27.54 -25.34 23.76
CA ILE A 158 26.84 -24.11 24.18
C ILE A 158 25.33 -24.39 24.23
N ASN A 159 24.50 -23.39 24.53
CA ASN A 159 23.08 -23.61 24.83
C ASN A 159 22.13 -23.29 23.67
N SER A 160 22.56 -22.47 22.70
CA SER A 160 21.66 -21.98 21.64
C SER A 160 22.36 -21.80 20.29
N GLY A 161 21.59 -21.83 19.19
CA GLY A 161 22.14 -21.67 17.83
C GLY A 161 22.76 -20.29 17.60
N THR A 162 22.19 -19.25 18.21
CA THR A 162 22.73 -17.88 18.15
C THR A 162 24.11 -17.78 18.81
N GLU A 163 24.33 -18.50 19.92
CA GLU A 163 25.67 -18.63 20.53
C GLU A 163 26.64 -19.40 19.62
N ALA A 164 26.14 -20.35 18.81
CA ALA A 164 26.97 -21.18 17.92
C ALA A 164 27.55 -20.33 16.81
N VAL A 165 26.69 -19.54 16.18
CA VAL A 165 27.10 -18.60 15.14
C VAL A 165 28.07 -17.56 15.70
N GLU A 166 27.81 -16.99 16.88
CA GLU A 166 28.75 -16.03 17.48
C GLU A 166 30.08 -16.67 17.88
N GLY A 167 30.09 -17.91 18.35
CA GLY A 167 31.30 -18.70 18.58
C GLY A 167 32.11 -18.92 17.30
N ALA A 168 31.43 -19.32 16.22
CA ALA A 168 32.03 -19.48 14.90
C ALA A 168 32.59 -18.17 14.34
N MET A 169 31.89 -17.05 14.51
CA MET A 169 32.38 -15.72 14.15
C MET A 169 33.66 -15.36 14.91
N LYS A 170 33.71 -15.61 16.22
CA LYS A 170 34.91 -15.36 17.03
C LYS A 170 36.07 -16.22 16.57
N LEU A 171 35.85 -17.51 16.34
CA LEU A 171 36.87 -18.43 15.85
C LEU A 171 37.43 -17.98 14.48
N ALA A 172 36.55 -17.60 13.55
CA ALA A 172 36.96 -17.11 12.24
C ALA A 172 37.83 -15.85 12.33
N LYS A 173 37.48 -14.91 13.20
CA LYS A 173 38.27 -13.71 13.46
C LYS A 173 39.64 -14.02 14.06
N LEU A 174 39.68 -14.90 15.06
CA LEU A 174 40.93 -15.26 15.73
C LEU A 174 41.90 -15.99 14.80
N TYR A 175 41.37 -16.90 13.95
CA TYR A 175 42.19 -17.63 13.01
C TYR A 175 42.71 -16.77 11.86
N THR A 176 41.83 -15.95 11.26
CA THR A 176 42.19 -15.19 10.04
C THR A 176 42.85 -13.84 10.35
N GLY A 177 42.65 -13.28 11.55
CA GLY A 177 42.99 -11.90 11.89
C GLY A 177 42.05 -10.84 11.30
N ARG A 178 41.11 -11.26 10.44
CA ARG A 178 40.19 -10.39 9.69
C ARG A 178 38.89 -10.17 10.46
N LYS A 179 38.12 -9.12 10.13
CA LYS A 179 36.98 -8.67 10.96
C LYS A 179 35.60 -8.74 10.29
N GLY A 180 35.55 -8.71 8.96
CA GLY A 180 34.30 -8.64 8.20
C GLY A 180 33.67 -10.00 7.91
N PHE A 181 32.40 -9.99 7.52
CA PHE A 181 31.64 -11.18 7.14
C PHE A 181 30.75 -10.90 5.93
N ILE A 182 30.44 -11.96 5.17
CA ILE A 182 29.36 -11.95 4.19
C ILE A 182 28.29 -12.93 4.67
N SER A 183 27.04 -12.48 4.67
CA SER A 183 25.84 -13.30 4.91
C SER A 183 24.80 -13.04 3.82
N MET A 184 23.63 -13.64 3.92
CA MET A 184 22.64 -13.65 2.86
C MET A 184 21.40 -12.84 3.22
N LEU A 185 20.77 -12.26 2.21
CA LEU A 185 19.42 -11.72 2.34
C LEU A 185 18.46 -12.83 2.78
N LYS A 186 17.48 -12.47 3.62
CA LYS A 186 16.50 -13.37 4.26
C LYS A 186 17.06 -14.39 5.26
N ALA A 187 18.39 -14.44 5.48
CA ALA A 187 19.01 -15.36 6.43
C ALA A 187 18.52 -15.17 7.88
N PHE A 188 18.54 -16.24 8.67
CA PHE A 188 18.19 -16.30 10.08
C PHE A 188 19.28 -16.99 10.91
N HIS A 189 20.22 -16.20 11.43
CA HIS A 189 21.37 -16.70 12.20
C HIS A 189 21.27 -16.48 13.72
N GLY A 190 20.24 -15.77 14.18
CA GLY A 190 20.06 -15.43 15.59
C GLY A 190 19.69 -13.97 15.83
N LYS A 191 19.47 -13.64 17.11
CA LYS A 191 18.98 -12.31 17.54
C LYS A 191 19.81 -11.68 18.66
N THR A 192 20.90 -12.33 19.08
CA THR A 192 21.93 -11.66 19.91
C THR A 192 22.69 -10.65 19.03
N LEU A 193 23.21 -9.56 19.58
CA LEU A 193 23.70 -8.43 18.77
C LEU A 193 24.77 -8.81 17.72
N GLY A 194 25.58 -9.85 17.97
CA GLY A 194 26.56 -10.37 17.01
C GLY A 194 25.89 -11.13 15.86
N SER A 195 25.13 -12.17 16.16
CA SER A 195 24.41 -12.95 15.12
C SER A 195 23.34 -12.12 14.39
N LEU A 196 22.71 -11.15 15.07
CA LEU A 196 21.77 -10.19 14.51
C LEU A 196 22.41 -9.33 13.42
N SER A 197 23.73 -9.10 13.47
CA SER A 197 24.42 -8.38 12.39
C SER A 197 24.49 -9.18 11.09
N LEU A 198 24.38 -10.52 11.16
CA LEU A 198 24.29 -11.44 10.02
C LEU A 198 22.84 -11.66 9.53
N MET A 199 21.82 -11.20 10.26
CA MET A 199 20.41 -11.39 9.87
C MET A 199 20.07 -10.75 8.52
N GLY A 200 19.37 -11.44 7.63
CA GLY A 200 19.01 -10.92 6.31
C GLY A 200 17.69 -10.14 6.21
N LYS A 201 17.12 -9.66 7.33
CA LYS A 201 15.78 -9.02 7.37
C LYS A 201 15.77 -7.68 8.11
N LYS A 202 15.35 -6.62 7.40
CA LYS A 202 15.30 -5.22 7.89
C LYS A 202 14.58 -5.05 9.23
N MET A 203 13.41 -5.67 9.40
CA MET A 203 12.53 -5.46 10.56
C MET A 203 13.20 -5.75 11.91
N PHE A 204 14.07 -6.77 11.98
CA PHE A 204 14.77 -7.11 13.21
C PHE A 204 16.01 -6.26 13.47
N ARG A 205 16.60 -5.66 12.43
CA ARG A 205 17.86 -4.92 12.50
C ARG A 205 17.66 -3.44 12.74
N GLN A 206 16.76 -2.81 11.97
CA GLN A 206 16.63 -1.36 11.90
C GLN A 206 16.43 -0.68 13.27
N PRO A 207 15.63 -1.23 14.21
CA PRO A 207 15.46 -0.61 15.53
C PRO A 207 16.71 -0.64 16.42
N LEU A 208 17.71 -1.46 16.09
CA LEU A 208 18.89 -1.76 16.93
C LEU A 208 20.22 -1.32 16.29
N LEU A 209 20.17 -0.53 15.21
CA LEU A 209 21.37 -0.01 14.57
C LEU A 209 22.06 1.07 15.44
N PRO A 210 23.41 1.15 15.43
CA PRO A 210 24.35 0.34 14.66
C PRO A 210 24.58 -1.06 15.28
N LEU A 211 24.70 -2.07 14.41
CA LEU A 211 25.12 -3.44 14.77
C LEU A 211 26.61 -3.64 14.48
N LEU A 212 27.14 -4.85 14.71
CA LEU A 212 28.54 -5.19 14.40
C LEU A 212 28.91 -4.79 12.96
N GLU A 213 29.94 -3.95 12.84
CA GLU A 213 30.43 -3.41 11.56
C GLU A 213 31.10 -4.49 10.68
N GLY A 214 31.23 -4.20 9.38
CA GLY A 214 31.93 -5.06 8.43
C GLY A 214 31.13 -6.27 7.94
N VAL A 215 29.81 -6.30 8.16
CA VAL A 215 28.92 -7.34 7.62
C VAL A 215 28.22 -6.87 6.35
N ARG A 216 28.36 -7.65 5.27
CA ARG A 216 27.70 -7.42 3.98
C ARG A 216 26.67 -8.50 3.71
N HIS A 217 25.59 -8.15 3.00
CA HIS A 217 24.51 -9.09 2.65
C HIS A 217 24.40 -9.19 1.14
N VAL A 218 24.32 -10.43 0.64
CA VAL A 218 24.15 -10.74 -0.79
C VAL A 218 22.92 -11.63 -0.99
N PRO A 219 22.35 -11.74 -2.20
CA PRO A 219 21.25 -12.68 -2.46
C PRO A 219 21.62 -14.12 -2.10
N PHE A 220 20.69 -14.88 -1.49
CA PHE A 220 20.86 -16.31 -1.24
C PHE A 220 20.72 -17.11 -2.54
N GLY A 221 21.51 -18.17 -2.71
CA GLY A 221 21.53 -18.99 -3.93
C GLY A 221 22.32 -18.39 -5.09
N ASP A 222 22.91 -17.20 -4.93
CA ASP A 222 23.75 -16.53 -5.93
C ASP A 222 25.22 -16.53 -5.48
N ALA A 223 26.00 -17.47 -6.00
CA ALA A 223 27.42 -17.58 -5.66
C ALA A 223 28.26 -16.45 -6.29
N ASP A 224 27.85 -15.93 -7.44
CA ASP A 224 28.58 -14.87 -8.14
C ASP A 224 28.47 -13.54 -7.40
N ALA A 225 27.33 -13.27 -6.75
CA ALA A 225 27.19 -12.14 -5.85
C ALA A 225 28.14 -12.20 -4.63
N VAL A 226 28.40 -13.40 -4.10
CA VAL A 226 29.41 -13.61 -3.04
C VAL A 226 30.81 -13.31 -3.57
N GLU A 227 31.16 -13.84 -4.75
CA GLU A 227 32.44 -13.60 -5.41
C GLU A 227 32.66 -12.11 -5.69
N GLN A 228 31.64 -11.42 -6.20
CA GLN A 228 31.68 -9.98 -6.46
C GLN A 228 31.87 -9.19 -5.16
N ALA A 229 31.16 -9.53 -4.08
CA ALA A 229 31.29 -8.86 -2.79
C ALA A 229 32.70 -9.04 -2.20
N LEU A 230 33.31 -10.22 -2.36
CA LEU A 230 34.69 -10.49 -1.97
C LEU A 230 35.71 -9.75 -2.83
N ALA A 231 35.50 -9.70 -4.16
CA ALA A 231 36.33 -8.94 -5.08
C ALA A 231 36.35 -7.44 -4.73
N ILE A 232 35.17 -6.87 -4.45
CA ILE A 232 35.03 -5.49 -3.98
C ILE A 232 35.73 -5.30 -2.63
N ALA A 233 35.52 -6.20 -1.66
CA ALA A 233 36.18 -6.12 -0.36
C ALA A 233 37.70 -6.05 -0.50
N LYS A 234 38.26 -6.96 -1.30
CA LYS A 234 39.69 -7.01 -1.60
C LYS A 234 40.19 -5.72 -2.26
N ALA A 235 39.44 -5.16 -3.21
CA ALA A 235 39.82 -3.94 -3.92
C ALA A 235 39.86 -2.69 -3.01
N VAL A 236 38.96 -2.61 -2.03
CA VAL A 236 38.88 -1.47 -1.09
C VAL A 236 39.67 -1.68 0.21
N GLY A 237 40.32 -2.84 0.39
CA GLY A 237 41.08 -3.17 1.59
C GLY A 237 40.24 -3.65 2.78
N ASP A 238 38.98 -4.04 2.55
CA ASP A 238 38.11 -4.60 3.57
C ASP A 238 38.42 -6.08 3.79
N GLU A 239 38.80 -6.42 5.02
CA GLU A 239 39.22 -7.77 5.38
C GLU A 239 38.04 -8.65 5.82
N ILE A 240 37.61 -9.56 4.94
CA ILE A 240 36.55 -10.54 5.22
C ILE A 240 37.14 -11.81 5.84
N ALA A 241 36.64 -12.20 7.01
CA ALA A 241 37.01 -13.42 7.72
C ALA A 241 36.27 -14.64 7.18
N ALA A 242 34.97 -14.53 6.95
CA ALA A 242 34.15 -15.66 6.52
C ALA A 242 32.87 -15.29 5.75
N VAL A 243 32.40 -16.26 4.96
CA VAL A 243 31.04 -16.32 4.40
C VAL A 243 30.20 -17.24 5.30
N VAL A 244 29.03 -16.79 5.73
CA VAL A 244 28.13 -17.52 6.65
C VAL A 244 26.80 -17.80 5.97
N ALA A 245 26.44 -19.07 5.78
CA ALA A 245 25.24 -19.47 5.04
C ALA A 245 24.48 -20.61 5.72
N GLU A 246 23.15 -20.57 5.65
CA GLU A 246 22.30 -21.76 5.89
C GLU A 246 22.32 -22.67 4.65
N PRO A 247 22.42 -24.01 4.78
CA PRO A 247 22.31 -24.94 3.65
C PRO A 247 21.02 -24.79 2.85
N VAL A 248 19.91 -24.66 3.58
CA VAL A 248 18.56 -24.34 3.09
C VAL A 248 18.03 -23.26 4.01
N GLN A 249 17.52 -22.15 3.47
CA GLN A 249 16.98 -21.07 4.32
C GLN A 249 15.62 -21.47 4.89
N GLY A 250 15.63 -22.01 6.11
CA GLY A 250 14.42 -22.53 6.77
C GLY A 250 13.40 -21.43 7.03
N GLU A 251 13.81 -20.36 7.73
CA GLU A 251 12.94 -19.22 8.07
C GLU A 251 12.55 -18.37 6.85
N ALA A 252 13.26 -18.43 5.72
CA ALA A 252 12.84 -17.78 4.48
C ALA A 252 11.71 -18.53 3.75
N GLY A 253 11.32 -19.69 4.26
CA GLY A 253 10.30 -20.56 3.66
C GLY A 253 10.89 -21.78 2.97
N ALA A 254 11.83 -22.46 3.63
CA ALA A 254 12.53 -23.65 3.13
C ALA A 254 13.13 -23.46 1.72
N VAL A 255 13.81 -22.33 1.50
CA VAL A 255 14.39 -22.01 0.19
C VAL A 255 15.63 -22.89 -0.04
N VAL A 256 15.54 -23.77 -1.03
CA VAL A 256 16.63 -24.64 -1.49
C VAL A 256 17.46 -23.87 -2.52
N PRO A 257 18.79 -23.75 -2.36
CA PRO A 257 19.62 -23.08 -3.36
C PRO A 257 19.81 -23.97 -4.60
N PRO A 258 20.27 -23.41 -5.74
CA PRO A 258 20.71 -24.20 -6.89
C PRO A 258 21.83 -25.19 -6.54
N ASP A 259 21.94 -26.30 -7.29
CA ASP A 259 22.87 -27.39 -6.98
C ASP A 259 24.34 -26.98 -7.06
N GLU A 260 24.66 -26.01 -7.90
CA GLU A 260 26.00 -25.46 -8.06
C GLU A 260 26.40 -24.48 -6.94
N TYR A 261 25.45 -24.01 -6.13
CA TYR A 261 25.69 -22.92 -5.17
C TYR A 261 26.75 -23.27 -4.14
N TRP A 262 26.57 -24.35 -3.39
CA TRP A 262 27.52 -24.77 -2.34
C TRP A 262 28.91 -25.15 -2.89
N PRO A 263 29.03 -25.92 -3.99
CA PRO A 263 30.31 -26.17 -4.64
C PRO A 263 31.02 -24.87 -5.04
N ARG A 264 30.29 -23.92 -5.63
CA ARG A 264 30.85 -22.61 -6.00
C ARG A 264 31.27 -21.80 -4.78
N LEU A 265 30.48 -21.75 -3.71
CA LEU A 265 30.88 -21.09 -2.46
C LEU A 265 32.20 -21.65 -1.93
N ARG A 266 32.39 -22.97 -1.99
CA ARG A 266 33.63 -23.62 -1.55
C ARG A 266 34.82 -23.18 -2.40
N GLU A 267 34.67 -23.18 -3.72
CA GLU A 267 35.69 -22.70 -4.66
C GLU A 267 36.07 -21.23 -4.41
N ILE A 268 35.07 -20.36 -4.30
CA ILE A 268 35.23 -18.93 -4.05
C ILE A 268 35.96 -18.70 -2.72
N CYS A 269 35.51 -19.36 -1.64
CA CYS A 269 36.13 -19.21 -0.33
C CYS A 269 37.61 -19.65 -0.34
N ASN A 270 37.94 -20.71 -1.08
CA ASN A 270 39.33 -21.15 -1.28
C ASN A 270 40.15 -20.11 -2.07
N HIS A 271 39.58 -19.56 -3.15
CA HIS A 271 40.25 -18.58 -3.99
C HIS A 271 40.60 -17.29 -3.22
N TYR A 272 39.66 -16.77 -2.42
CA TYR A 272 39.85 -15.55 -1.65
C TYR A 272 40.51 -15.77 -0.28
N GLY A 273 40.73 -17.02 0.12
CA GLY A 273 41.27 -17.38 1.43
C GLY A 273 40.38 -16.86 2.57
N VAL A 274 39.06 -16.99 2.43
CA VAL A 274 38.06 -16.71 3.47
C VAL A 274 37.45 -18.02 3.96
N LEU A 275 37.00 -18.07 5.21
CA LEU A 275 36.39 -19.30 5.74
C LEU A 275 34.94 -19.44 5.27
N LEU A 276 34.49 -20.67 5.06
CA LEU A 276 33.09 -21.01 4.82
C LEU A 276 32.45 -21.56 6.11
N ILE A 277 31.44 -20.86 6.62
CA ILE A 277 30.68 -21.27 7.81
C ILE A 277 29.30 -21.74 7.37
N ALA A 278 28.97 -22.99 7.67
CA ALA A 278 27.64 -23.54 7.45
C ALA A 278 26.83 -23.52 8.75
N ASP A 279 25.69 -22.82 8.71
CA ASP A 279 24.71 -22.80 9.78
C ASP A 279 23.73 -23.97 9.64
N GLU A 280 24.08 -25.11 10.23
CA GLU A 280 23.30 -26.35 10.25
C GLU A 280 22.33 -26.41 11.44
N VAL A 281 22.11 -25.30 12.15
CA VAL A 281 21.26 -25.28 13.35
C VAL A 281 19.86 -25.84 13.06
N GLN A 282 19.29 -25.55 11.87
CA GLN A 282 18.00 -26.10 11.44
C GLN A 282 18.11 -27.29 10.49
N THR A 283 19.07 -27.29 9.57
CA THR A 283 19.15 -28.26 8.48
C THR A 283 19.83 -29.56 8.86
N GLY A 284 20.64 -29.56 9.92
CA GLY A 284 21.39 -30.72 10.36
C GLY A 284 20.56 -31.75 11.09
N MET A 285 21.23 -32.83 11.52
CA MET A 285 20.65 -33.95 12.25
C MET A 285 19.50 -34.65 11.51
N GLY A 286 19.63 -34.83 10.19
CA GLY A 286 18.67 -35.61 9.39
C GLY A 286 17.50 -34.82 8.82
N ARG A 287 17.32 -33.53 9.18
CA ARG A 287 16.11 -32.75 8.85
C ARG A 287 15.83 -32.69 7.34
N THR A 288 16.86 -32.46 6.54
CA THR A 288 16.73 -32.32 5.08
C THR A 288 16.84 -33.65 4.32
N GLY A 289 16.89 -34.78 5.02
CA GLY A 289 17.04 -36.11 4.40
C GLY A 289 18.48 -36.63 4.32
N GLU A 290 19.46 -35.83 4.74
CA GLU A 290 20.86 -36.21 4.93
C GLU A 290 21.29 -35.83 6.36
N ILE A 291 22.41 -36.37 6.86
CA ILE A 291 22.87 -36.08 8.23
C ILE A 291 23.11 -34.57 8.41
N PHE A 292 23.81 -33.95 7.47
CA PHE A 292 23.96 -32.50 7.37
C PHE A 292 23.41 -31.98 6.03
N GLY A 293 22.83 -30.79 6.03
CA GLY A 293 22.30 -30.16 4.81
C GLY A 293 23.35 -29.98 3.72
N VAL A 294 24.60 -29.66 4.07
CA VAL A 294 25.71 -29.54 3.10
C VAL A 294 26.07 -30.85 2.39
N ASP A 295 25.67 -32.01 2.94
CA ASP A 295 25.97 -33.32 2.37
C ASP A 295 25.27 -33.55 1.02
N HIS A 296 24.11 -32.88 0.78
CA HIS A 296 23.41 -32.90 -0.51
C HIS A 296 24.30 -32.46 -1.68
N TRP A 297 25.29 -31.61 -1.41
CA TRP A 297 26.21 -31.07 -2.41
C TRP A 297 27.67 -31.54 -2.21
N GLN A 298 27.90 -32.47 -1.26
CA GLN A 298 29.22 -33.03 -0.94
C GLN A 298 30.28 -31.95 -0.60
N VAL A 299 29.87 -30.89 0.09
CA VAL A 299 30.75 -29.78 0.46
C VAL A 299 31.13 -29.82 1.93
N ALA A 300 32.44 -29.80 2.21
CA ALA A 300 32.94 -29.60 3.56
C ALA A 300 33.17 -28.10 3.84
N PRO A 301 32.44 -27.49 4.79
CA PRO A 301 32.73 -26.14 5.27
C PRO A 301 33.98 -26.14 6.16
N ASP A 302 34.45 -24.95 6.51
CA ASP A 302 35.56 -24.76 7.45
C ASP A 302 35.09 -24.79 8.91
N ILE A 303 33.88 -24.28 9.16
CA ILE A 303 33.22 -24.27 10.47
C ILE A 303 31.75 -24.68 10.31
N LEU A 304 31.27 -25.56 11.18
CA LEU A 304 29.89 -26.05 11.21
C LEU A 304 29.20 -25.58 12.50
N CYS A 305 28.02 -24.98 12.41
CA CYS A 305 27.20 -24.61 13.57
C CYS A 305 26.04 -25.60 13.73
N LEU A 306 25.84 -26.13 14.94
CA LEU A 306 24.83 -27.12 15.29
C LEU A 306 23.91 -26.61 16.40
N GLY A 307 22.66 -27.07 16.42
CA GLY A 307 21.69 -26.70 17.44
C GLY A 307 20.39 -27.48 17.32
N LYS A 308 19.30 -26.89 17.87
CA LYS A 308 17.93 -27.42 17.84
C LYS A 308 17.88 -28.92 18.16
N ALA A 309 17.78 -29.76 17.13
CA ALA A 309 17.69 -31.20 17.23
C ALA A 309 18.86 -31.85 17.99
N LEU A 310 20.07 -31.24 18.01
CA LEU A 310 21.23 -31.80 18.73
C LEU A 310 20.92 -32.19 20.18
N GLY A 311 20.06 -31.44 20.87
CA GLY A 311 19.63 -31.74 22.25
C GLY A 311 18.61 -32.87 22.41
N GLY A 312 18.26 -33.57 21.33
CA GLY A 312 17.26 -34.62 21.29
C GLY A 312 15.82 -34.16 21.55
N GLY A 313 15.57 -32.85 21.52
CA GLY A 313 14.28 -32.25 21.91
C GLY A 313 14.00 -32.31 23.42
N VAL A 314 15.00 -32.61 24.25
CA VAL A 314 14.86 -32.79 25.71
C VAL A 314 15.65 -31.75 26.50
N VAL A 315 16.91 -31.50 26.12
CA VAL A 315 17.80 -30.57 26.83
C VAL A 315 18.40 -29.59 25.82
N PRO A 316 18.38 -28.26 26.05
CA PRO A 316 19.01 -27.30 25.15
C PRO A 316 20.50 -27.60 24.94
N MET A 317 20.92 -27.68 23.67
CA MET A 317 22.32 -27.88 23.28
C MET A 317 22.56 -27.35 21.87
N SER A 318 23.71 -26.69 21.71
CA SER A 318 24.28 -26.26 20.45
C SER A 318 25.79 -26.48 20.46
N ALA A 319 26.43 -26.36 19.30
CA ALA A 319 27.88 -26.39 19.20
C ALA A 319 28.37 -25.68 17.93
N PHE A 320 29.64 -25.29 17.93
CA PHE A 320 30.36 -25.00 16.68
C PHE A 320 31.61 -25.86 16.61
N PHE A 321 31.91 -26.39 15.42
CA PHE A 321 33.04 -27.28 15.17
C PHE A 321 33.86 -26.78 13.98
N SER A 322 35.17 -26.97 14.00
CA SER A 322 36.07 -26.65 12.89
C SER A 322 37.19 -27.67 12.73
N THR A 323 38.01 -27.48 11.70
CA THR A 323 39.22 -28.27 11.50
C THR A 323 40.28 -27.98 12.56
N ALA A 324 41.17 -28.94 12.82
CA ALA A 324 42.30 -28.79 13.75
C ALA A 324 43.15 -27.54 13.45
N LYS A 325 43.39 -27.26 12.16
CA LYS A 325 44.17 -26.10 11.70
C LYS A 325 43.54 -24.77 12.14
N ILE A 326 42.22 -24.66 12.10
CA ILE A 326 41.51 -23.44 12.48
C ILE A 326 41.46 -23.32 14.01
N TRP A 327 41.28 -24.46 14.71
CA TRP A 327 41.15 -24.50 16.16
C TRP A 327 42.42 -24.13 16.92
N GLU A 328 43.60 -24.30 16.32
CA GLU A 328 44.90 -24.02 16.93
C GLU A 328 44.98 -22.62 17.57
N CYS A 329 44.28 -21.61 17.01
CA CYS A 329 44.26 -20.25 17.58
C CYS A 329 43.57 -20.14 18.96
N MET A 330 42.79 -21.14 19.36
CA MET A 330 42.11 -21.21 20.65
C MET A 330 42.95 -21.93 21.72
N GLU A 331 43.98 -22.68 21.35
CA GLU A 331 44.76 -23.51 22.29
C GLU A 331 45.64 -22.69 23.25
N PRO A 332 46.33 -21.60 22.83
CA PRO A 332 47.12 -20.79 23.76
C PRO A 332 46.30 -20.15 24.88
N ASN A 333 45.01 -19.90 24.62
CA ASN A 333 44.07 -19.41 25.60
C ASN A 333 42.68 -20.05 25.38
N PRO A 334 42.40 -21.21 26.00
CA PRO A 334 41.12 -21.91 25.82
C PRO A 334 39.93 -21.13 26.42
N PHE A 335 40.19 -20.02 27.14
CA PHE A 335 39.18 -19.15 27.73
C PHE A 335 38.74 -18.00 26.82
N MET A 336 39.22 -17.96 25.56
CA MET A 336 38.77 -16.95 24.57
C MET A 336 37.26 -17.03 24.26
N HIS A 337 36.64 -18.18 24.52
CA HIS A 337 35.20 -18.37 24.51
C HIS A 337 34.82 -19.29 25.67
N THR A 338 33.91 -18.86 26.54
CA THR A 338 33.50 -19.60 27.73
C THR A 338 31.98 -19.67 27.85
N THR A 339 31.49 -20.69 28.54
CA THR A 339 30.08 -20.87 28.89
C THR A 339 29.97 -21.50 30.26
N THR A 340 28.98 -21.09 31.05
CA THR A 340 28.81 -21.64 32.39
C THR A 340 28.14 -23.02 32.38
N THR A 341 27.21 -23.24 31.44
CA THR A 341 26.31 -24.40 31.42
C THR A 341 26.33 -25.19 30.10
N GLY A 342 27.00 -24.69 29.06
CA GLY A 342 27.03 -25.32 27.74
C GLY A 342 27.80 -26.64 27.73
N GLY A 343 27.27 -27.67 27.07
CA GLY A 343 27.92 -28.99 27.06
C GLY A 343 27.90 -29.73 28.39
N ASN A 344 26.95 -29.40 29.28
CA ASN A 344 26.80 -30.11 30.55
C ASN A 344 26.52 -31.62 30.35
N PRO A 345 26.79 -32.48 31.34
CA PRO A 345 26.68 -33.93 31.18
C PRO A 345 25.27 -34.38 30.78
N LEU A 346 24.24 -33.69 31.28
CA LEU A 346 22.84 -33.99 30.96
C LEU A 346 22.54 -33.75 29.48
N ALA A 347 22.92 -32.58 28.96
CA ALA A 347 22.78 -32.24 27.55
C ALA A 347 23.63 -33.18 26.67
N CYS A 348 24.85 -33.52 27.09
CA CYS A 348 25.71 -34.45 26.35
C CYS A 348 25.12 -35.86 26.27
N SER A 349 24.49 -36.34 27.35
CA SER A 349 23.78 -37.62 27.35
C SER A 349 22.60 -37.63 26.39
N ALA A 350 21.83 -36.52 26.33
CA ALA A 350 20.72 -36.36 25.39
C ALA A 350 21.22 -36.39 23.94
N ALA A 351 22.29 -35.65 23.64
CA ALA A 351 22.86 -35.57 22.31
C ALA A 351 23.48 -36.90 21.83
N LEU A 352 24.21 -37.60 22.70
CA LEU A 352 24.72 -38.94 22.39
C LEU A 352 23.58 -39.90 22.07
N ALA A 353 22.53 -39.92 22.90
CA ALA A 353 21.36 -40.76 22.65
C ALA A 353 20.59 -40.35 21.39
N ALA A 354 20.49 -39.05 21.10
CA ALA A 354 19.86 -38.53 19.90
C ALA A 354 20.62 -38.96 18.63
N ILE A 355 21.96 -38.89 18.64
CA ILE A 355 22.79 -39.39 17.54
C ILE A 355 22.64 -40.91 17.40
N THR A 356 22.60 -41.66 18.51
CA THR A 356 22.33 -43.11 18.46
C THR A 356 21.00 -43.39 17.78
N VAL A 357 19.93 -42.68 18.15
CA VAL A 357 18.59 -42.83 17.53
C VAL A 357 18.63 -42.44 16.05
N LEU A 358 19.25 -41.31 15.70
CA LEU A 358 19.41 -40.83 14.32
C LEU A 358 19.96 -41.93 13.41
N LEU A 359 21.01 -42.62 13.87
CA LEU A 359 21.73 -43.63 13.09
C LEU A 359 21.07 -45.01 13.14
N GLU A 360 20.64 -45.49 14.32
CA GLU A 360 20.03 -46.81 14.46
C GLU A 360 18.68 -46.92 13.75
N GLU A 361 17.91 -45.82 13.74
CA GLU A 361 16.56 -45.78 13.18
C GLU A 361 16.51 -45.13 11.80
N ASP A 362 17.67 -44.81 11.22
CA ASP A 362 17.83 -44.20 9.89
C ASP A 362 16.90 -42.98 9.69
N LEU A 363 16.93 -42.03 10.63
CA LEU A 363 15.98 -40.90 10.59
C LEU A 363 16.22 -39.97 9.41
N ALA A 364 17.46 -39.87 8.92
CA ALA A 364 17.76 -39.12 7.70
C ALA A 364 17.10 -39.77 6.48
N GLY A 365 17.25 -41.08 6.31
CA GLY A 365 16.56 -41.84 5.25
C GLY A 365 15.04 -41.73 5.34
N GLN A 366 14.48 -41.83 6.55
CA GLN A 366 13.05 -41.64 6.78
C GLN A 366 12.58 -40.23 6.38
N ALA A 367 13.33 -39.19 6.76
CA ALA A 367 13.00 -37.81 6.41
C ALA A 367 13.03 -37.58 4.89
N LYS A 368 13.98 -38.19 4.19
CA LYS A 368 14.05 -38.17 2.73
C LYS A 368 12.81 -38.79 2.09
N THR A 369 12.51 -40.05 2.42
CA THR A 369 11.37 -40.78 1.83
C THR A 369 10.02 -40.12 2.17
N LYS A 370 9.80 -39.71 3.42
CA LYS A 370 8.56 -39.04 3.83
C LYS A 370 8.44 -37.63 3.25
N GLY A 371 9.56 -36.91 3.14
CA GLY A 371 9.61 -35.60 2.50
C GLY A 371 9.19 -35.65 1.03
N GLU A 372 9.74 -36.61 0.27
CA GLU A 372 9.34 -36.87 -1.12
C GLU A 372 7.85 -37.18 -1.24
N TYR A 373 7.32 -38.01 -0.33
CA TYR A 373 5.89 -38.31 -0.26
C TYR A 373 5.06 -37.04 -0.02
N VAL A 374 5.34 -36.27 1.03
CA VAL A 374 4.58 -35.05 1.37
C VAL A 374 4.64 -34.03 0.25
N LEU A 375 5.82 -33.78 -0.34
CA LEU A 375 5.96 -32.89 -1.50
C LEU A 375 5.11 -33.35 -2.69
N SER A 376 5.05 -34.66 -2.96
CA SER A 376 4.21 -35.19 -4.03
C SER A 376 2.71 -34.94 -3.79
N GLN A 377 2.23 -35.11 -2.54
CA GLN A 377 0.84 -34.86 -2.17
C GLN A 377 0.50 -33.37 -2.22
N LEU A 378 1.42 -32.52 -1.77
CA LEU A 378 1.27 -31.07 -1.87
C LEU A 378 1.24 -30.58 -3.32
N ARG A 379 2.00 -31.19 -4.24
CA ARG A 379 1.90 -30.89 -5.70
C ARG A 379 0.48 -31.19 -6.22
N GLN A 380 -0.08 -32.33 -5.85
CA GLN A 380 -1.46 -32.68 -6.24
C GLN A 380 -2.49 -31.71 -5.64
N LEU A 381 -2.26 -31.20 -4.42
CA LEU A 381 -3.10 -30.17 -3.83
C LEU A 381 -2.93 -28.82 -4.52
N GLN A 382 -1.71 -28.44 -4.91
CA GLN A 382 -1.42 -27.22 -5.67
C GLN A 382 -2.15 -27.24 -7.03
N GLU A 383 -2.10 -28.35 -7.75
CA GLU A 383 -2.81 -28.52 -9.03
C GLU A 383 -4.33 -28.43 -8.88
N ARG A 384 -4.89 -28.99 -7.79
CA ARG A 384 -6.34 -28.95 -7.50
C ARG A 384 -6.82 -27.60 -6.99
N TYR A 385 -5.98 -26.87 -6.25
CA TYR A 385 -6.31 -25.60 -5.59
C TYR A 385 -5.28 -24.50 -5.91
N PRO A 386 -5.06 -24.14 -7.19
CA PRO A 386 -3.99 -23.22 -7.61
C PRO A 386 -4.19 -21.78 -7.11
N GLY A 387 -5.42 -21.41 -6.75
CA GLY A 387 -5.72 -20.11 -6.14
C GLY A 387 -5.45 -20.06 -4.63
N VAL A 388 -5.23 -21.22 -3.98
CA VAL A 388 -4.91 -21.30 -2.54
C VAL A 388 -3.41 -21.48 -2.34
N LEU A 389 -2.80 -22.48 -2.98
CA LEU A 389 -1.38 -22.80 -2.83
C LEU A 389 -0.60 -22.34 -4.06
N ALA A 390 0.30 -21.37 -3.90
CA ALA A 390 1.01 -20.74 -5.01
C ALA A 390 2.28 -21.50 -5.40
N ASP A 391 3.09 -21.90 -4.42
CA ASP A 391 4.34 -22.62 -4.64
C ASP A 391 4.66 -23.56 -3.47
N ILE A 392 5.47 -24.59 -3.74
CA ILE A 392 5.96 -25.54 -2.75
C ILE A 392 7.42 -25.91 -3.00
N ARG A 393 8.17 -26.05 -1.91
CA ARG A 393 9.62 -26.30 -1.96
C ARG A 393 10.13 -26.89 -0.66
N GLY A 394 11.29 -27.52 -0.71
CA GLY A 394 11.96 -28.07 0.48
C GLY A 394 12.83 -29.28 0.17
N LEU A 395 13.57 -29.73 1.19
CA LEU A 395 14.32 -30.98 1.20
C LEU A 395 13.97 -31.76 2.47
N GLY A 396 13.83 -33.09 2.36
CA GLY A 396 13.37 -33.94 3.46
C GLY A 396 12.07 -33.42 4.09
N LEU A 397 12.03 -33.39 5.42
CA LEU A 397 10.90 -32.84 6.18
C LEU A 397 11.15 -31.40 6.62
N LEU A 398 11.81 -30.59 5.78
CA LEU A 398 11.82 -29.13 5.87
C LEU A 398 11.13 -28.59 4.62
N ILE A 399 9.81 -28.38 4.72
CA ILE A 399 8.95 -28.05 3.59
C ILE A 399 8.29 -26.69 3.81
N GLY A 400 8.28 -25.85 2.76
CA GLY A 400 7.60 -24.57 2.71
C GLY A 400 6.42 -24.62 1.74
N MET A 401 5.26 -24.15 2.21
CA MET A 401 4.06 -23.90 1.41
C MET A 401 3.88 -22.39 1.26
N GLU A 402 3.98 -21.85 0.05
CA GLU A 402 3.77 -20.44 -0.23
C GLU A 402 2.34 -20.17 -0.72
N PHE A 403 1.72 -19.15 -0.15
CA PHE A 403 0.36 -18.73 -0.46
C PHE A 403 0.37 -17.39 -1.24
N PRO A 404 -0.62 -17.11 -2.10
CA PRO A 404 -0.67 -15.87 -2.88
C PRO A 404 -0.62 -14.61 -2.00
N THR A 405 -1.29 -14.66 -0.85
CA THR A 405 -1.32 -13.60 0.16
C THR A 405 -1.09 -14.17 1.56
N ASP A 406 -0.61 -13.32 2.46
CA ASP A 406 -0.49 -13.61 3.89
C ASP A 406 -1.85 -13.86 4.55
N GLY A 407 -2.92 -13.23 4.07
CA GLY A 407 -4.29 -13.50 4.50
C GLY A 407 -4.76 -14.93 4.21
N ILE A 408 -4.46 -15.47 3.01
CA ILE A 408 -4.74 -16.89 2.69
C ILE A 408 -3.87 -17.80 3.57
N GLY A 409 -2.58 -17.49 3.70
CA GLY A 409 -1.69 -18.22 4.61
C GLY A 409 -2.22 -18.24 6.04
N TYR A 410 -2.68 -17.11 6.58
CA TYR A 410 -3.30 -17.04 7.91
C TYR A 410 -4.53 -17.94 8.01
N LYS A 411 -5.47 -17.87 7.04
CA LYS A 411 -6.66 -18.73 7.02
C LYS A 411 -6.30 -20.21 6.99
N VAL A 412 -5.31 -20.60 6.20
CA VAL A 412 -4.83 -21.99 6.16
C VAL A 412 -4.26 -22.39 7.52
N ALA A 413 -3.38 -21.56 8.08
CA ALA A 413 -2.70 -21.84 9.32
C ALA A 413 -3.62 -21.81 10.55
N SER A 414 -4.68 -21.01 10.53
CA SER A 414 -5.74 -20.95 11.55
C SER A 414 -6.73 -22.11 11.38
N GLY A 415 -7.13 -22.40 10.14
CA GLY A 415 -7.98 -23.55 9.80
C GLY A 415 -7.35 -24.87 10.24
N LEU A 416 -6.07 -25.08 9.96
CA LEU A 416 -5.32 -26.24 10.45
C LEU A 416 -5.31 -26.32 11.98
N PHE A 417 -5.07 -25.19 12.66
CA PHE A 417 -5.06 -25.13 14.12
C PHE A 417 -6.43 -25.49 14.71
N SER A 418 -7.52 -24.95 14.15
CA SER A 418 -8.90 -25.28 14.55
C SER A 418 -9.25 -26.76 14.33
N ARG A 419 -8.54 -27.42 13.40
CA ARG A 419 -8.64 -28.85 13.12
C ARG A 419 -7.59 -29.66 13.88
N GLY A 420 -6.95 -29.11 14.89
CA GLY A 420 -6.00 -29.82 15.73
C GLY A 420 -4.67 -30.14 15.04
N VAL A 421 -4.21 -29.31 14.10
CA VAL A 421 -2.88 -29.42 13.48
C VAL A 421 -2.06 -28.18 13.81
N LEU A 422 -0.92 -28.39 14.46
CA LEU A 422 0.01 -27.32 14.81
C LEU A 422 0.96 -27.00 13.66
N THR A 423 0.91 -25.77 13.18
CA THR A 423 1.85 -25.23 12.20
C THR A 423 2.09 -23.74 12.44
N ALA A 424 3.18 -23.19 11.90
CA ALA A 424 3.52 -21.78 12.00
C ALA A 424 3.95 -21.19 10.64
N GLY A 425 3.67 -19.90 10.48
CA GLY A 425 4.29 -19.09 9.43
C GLY A 425 5.78 -18.87 9.70
N THR A 426 6.51 -18.35 8.73
CA THR A 426 7.94 -18.07 8.92
C THR A 426 8.20 -16.64 9.39
N LEU A 427 9.32 -16.44 10.10
CA LEU A 427 9.64 -15.13 10.68
C LEU A 427 10.16 -14.12 9.65
N THR A 428 10.61 -14.57 8.47
CA THR A 428 11.15 -13.69 7.43
C THR A 428 10.28 -13.61 6.16
N ASN A 429 9.24 -14.46 6.04
CA ASN A 429 8.25 -14.45 4.96
C ASN A 429 6.82 -14.78 5.45
N SER A 430 5.95 -13.76 5.55
CA SER A 430 4.57 -13.92 6.03
C SER A 430 3.65 -14.72 5.11
N LYS A 431 4.07 -14.96 3.85
CA LYS A 431 3.29 -15.75 2.88
C LYS A 431 3.56 -17.25 2.95
N VAL A 432 4.49 -17.71 3.79
CA VAL A 432 4.90 -19.12 3.82
C VAL A 432 4.57 -19.75 5.15
N ILE A 433 3.97 -20.94 5.09
CA ILE A 433 3.79 -21.84 6.23
C ILE A 433 4.78 -22.99 6.09
N ARG A 434 5.39 -23.42 7.21
CA ARG A 434 6.28 -24.59 7.22
C ARG A 434 5.59 -25.85 7.69
N ILE A 435 6.00 -26.96 7.08
CA ILE A 435 5.75 -28.31 7.55
C ILE A 435 7.11 -28.91 7.90
N GLU A 436 7.36 -29.10 9.19
CA GLU A 436 8.61 -29.67 9.71
C GLU A 436 8.38 -30.65 10.89
N PRO A 437 7.54 -31.70 10.73
CA PRO A 437 7.21 -32.66 11.80
C PRO A 437 8.43 -33.46 12.29
N ALA A 438 8.25 -34.33 13.28
CA ALA A 438 9.27 -35.31 13.65
C ALA A 438 9.70 -36.18 12.45
N LEU A 439 10.97 -36.60 12.38
CA LEU A 439 11.49 -37.39 11.26
C LEU A 439 10.93 -38.82 11.26
N ASN A 440 10.69 -39.36 12.46
CA ASN A 440 10.02 -40.63 12.67
C ASN A 440 8.48 -40.52 12.69
N VAL A 441 7.89 -39.41 12.22
CA VAL A 441 6.42 -39.24 12.17
C VAL A 441 5.76 -40.44 11.45
N PRO A 442 4.76 -41.09 12.05
CA PRO A 442 4.04 -42.19 11.39
C PRO A 442 3.35 -41.73 10.10
N GLN A 443 3.26 -42.61 9.12
CA GLN A 443 2.64 -42.32 7.84
C GLN A 443 1.18 -41.88 8.01
N GLU A 444 0.46 -42.51 8.93
CA GLU A 444 -0.94 -42.24 9.23
C GLU A 444 -1.15 -40.82 9.75
N ILE A 445 -0.19 -40.28 10.52
CA ILE A 445 -0.23 -38.91 11.02
C ILE A 445 0.03 -37.91 9.89
N LEU A 446 0.95 -38.22 8.97
CA LEU A 446 1.19 -37.38 7.78
C LEU A 446 -0.06 -37.32 6.89
N ASP A 447 -0.69 -38.47 6.65
CA ASP A 447 -1.91 -38.56 5.86
C ASP A 447 -3.04 -37.75 6.51
N GLU A 448 -3.19 -37.83 7.84
CA GLU A 448 -4.18 -37.05 8.57
C GLU A 448 -3.91 -35.54 8.52
N ILE A 449 -2.64 -35.11 8.61
CA ILE A 449 -2.26 -33.70 8.42
C ILE A 449 -2.64 -33.22 7.01
N LEU A 450 -2.35 -34.02 5.98
CA LEU A 450 -2.66 -33.71 4.58
C LEU A 450 -4.16 -33.69 4.29
N ASN A 451 -4.92 -34.62 4.86
CA ASN A 451 -6.39 -34.66 4.75
C ASN A 451 -7.01 -33.41 5.37
N ARG A 452 -6.58 -33.03 6.59
CA ARG A 452 -7.05 -31.81 7.26
C ARG A 452 -6.63 -30.55 6.51
N LEU A 453 -5.45 -30.53 5.91
CA LEU A 453 -5.00 -29.45 5.03
C LEU A 453 -5.94 -29.29 3.82
N GLU A 454 -6.28 -30.39 3.16
CA GLU A 454 -7.20 -30.37 2.03
C GLU A 454 -8.60 -29.87 2.44
N ASP A 455 -9.11 -30.32 3.60
CA ASP A 455 -10.40 -29.85 4.11
C ASP A 455 -10.39 -28.34 4.42
N VAL A 456 -9.25 -27.81 4.85
CA VAL A 456 -9.07 -26.36 4.98
C VAL A 456 -9.10 -25.69 3.61
N PHE A 457 -8.41 -26.23 2.60
CA PHE A 457 -8.43 -25.68 1.23
C PHE A 457 -9.85 -25.67 0.66
N LYS A 458 -10.64 -26.72 0.86
CA LYS A 458 -12.07 -26.77 0.46
C LYS A 458 -12.92 -25.71 1.16
N SER A 459 -12.62 -25.40 2.41
CA SER A 459 -13.36 -24.41 3.20
C SER A 459 -12.98 -22.96 2.89
N ILE A 460 -11.86 -22.73 2.20
CA ILE A 460 -11.48 -21.41 1.73
C ILE A 460 -12.33 -21.12 0.51
N GLU A 461 -13.43 -20.37 0.73
CA GLU A 461 -14.13 -19.72 -0.35
C GLU A 461 -13.13 -18.80 -1.07
N MET A 462 -12.68 -19.26 -2.22
CA MET A 462 -12.04 -18.40 -3.19
C MET A 462 -13.08 -17.35 -3.56
N PRO A 463 -12.77 -16.05 -3.52
CA PRO A 463 -13.67 -15.07 -4.10
C PRO A 463 -13.95 -15.54 -5.53
N LYS A 464 -15.21 -15.90 -5.80
CA LYS A 464 -15.69 -16.18 -7.15
C LYS A 464 -15.62 -14.86 -7.90
N ARG A 465 -14.44 -14.51 -8.39
CA ARG A 465 -14.32 -13.47 -9.40
C ARG A 465 -15.17 -13.92 -10.59
N ALA A 466 -16.07 -13.04 -11.03
CA ALA A 466 -16.69 -13.18 -12.34
C ALA A 466 -15.57 -13.42 -13.37
N GLU A 467 -15.83 -14.18 -14.43
CA GLU A 467 -14.85 -14.48 -15.47
C GLU A 467 -14.04 -13.22 -15.82
N PRO A 468 -12.72 -13.26 -15.66
CA PRO A 468 -11.93 -12.05 -15.74
C PRO A 468 -12.03 -11.47 -17.16
N MET A 469 -12.37 -10.18 -17.23
CA MET A 469 -12.35 -9.42 -18.45
C MET A 469 -11.03 -8.66 -18.51
N ASN A 470 -10.33 -8.73 -19.64
CA ASN A 470 -9.12 -7.92 -19.82
C ASN A 470 -9.43 -6.44 -19.60
N LEU A 471 -8.60 -5.75 -18.82
CA LEU A 471 -8.74 -4.35 -18.37
C LEU A 471 -9.92 -4.04 -17.44
N TYR A 472 -10.96 -4.86 -17.35
CA TYR A 472 -12.15 -4.58 -16.54
C TYR A 472 -12.28 -5.58 -15.40
N SER A 473 -12.63 -5.10 -14.21
CA SER A 473 -12.92 -6.00 -13.09
C SER A 473 -14.28 -6.70 -13.29
N GLY A 474 -15.12 -6.13 -14.15
CA GLY A 474 -16.38 -6.71 -14.61
C GLY A 474 -17.56 -6.39 -13.71
N GLN A 475 -17.38 -5.55 -12.69
CA GLN A 475 -18.37 -5.30 -11.63
C GLN A 475 -18.43 -3.81 -11.28
N VAL A 476 -19.64 -3.32 -11.00
CA VAL A 476 -19.91 -2.00 -10.44
C VAL A 476 -20.66 -2.17 -9.12
N LEU A 477 -20.22 -1.50 -8.05
CA LEU A 477 -20.92 -1.54 -6.76
C LEU A 477 -22.10 -0.59 -6.77
N HIS A 478 -23.31 -1.11 -6.58
CA HIS A 478 -24.49 -0.30 -6.31
C HIS A 478 -24.71 -0.21 -4.81
N VAL A 479 -24.79 1.03 -4.31
CA VAL A 479 -24.98 1.34 -2.90
C VAL A 479 -26.21 2.22 -2.75
N ASP A 480 -27.24 1.72 -2.07
CA ASP A 480 -28.38 2.53 -1.63
C ASP A 480 -28.21 2.83 -0.14
N LEU A 481 -27.92 4.09 0.17
CA LEU A 481 -27.68 4.53 1.55
C LEU A 481 -28.96 4.59 2.39
N THR A 482 -30.13 4.73 1.76
CA THR A 482 -31.42 4.73 2.45
C THR A 482 -31.81 3.30 2.81
N ALA A 483 -31.75 2.39 1.85
CA ALA A 483 -32.05 0.97 2.06
C ALA A 483 -30.93 0.22 2.81
N ARG A 484 -29.74 0.83 2.91
CA ARG A 484 -28.49 0.21 3.39
C ARG A 484 -28.15 -1.06 2.61
N GLU A 485 -28.47 -1.07 1.32
CA GLU A 485 -28.21 -2.19 0.42
C GLU A 485 -26.91 -1.93 -0.35
N ILE A 486 -26.04 -2.95 -0.37
CA ILE A 486 -24.85 -2.96 -1.20
C ILE A 486 -24.94 -4.21 -2.07
N ARG A 487 -24.89 -4.02 -3.39
CA ARG A 487 -24.88 -5.12 -4.35
C ARG A 487 -23.87 -4.89 -5.47
N PRO A 488 -22.98 -5.86 -5.74
CA PRO A 488 -22.22 -5.84 -6.99
C PRO A 488 -23.15 -6.14 -8.16
N GLU A 489 -22.98 -5.42 -9.26
CA GLU A 489 -23.69 -5.64 -10.53
C GLU A 489 -22.66 -5.85 -11.64
N SER A 490 -22.90 -6.85 -12.49
CA SER A 490 -22.06 -7.07 -13.66
C SER A 490 -22.14 -5.87 -14.60
N ILE A 491 -20.97 -5.39 -15.01
CA ILE A 491 -20.87 -4.26 -15.94
C ILE A 491 -21.57 -4.59 -17.27
N ASN A 492 -22.29 -3.62 -17.84
CA ASN A 492 -22.88 -3.79 -19.16
C ASN A 492 -21.77 -3.84 -20.23
N LYS A 493 -21.55 -5.02 -20.80
CA LYS A 493 -20.49 -5.27 -21.79
C LYS A 493 -20.69 -4.50 -23.10
N GLU A 494 -21.94 -4.20 -23.47
CA GLU A 494 -22.24 -3.45 -24.69
C GLU A 494 -21.82 -1.99 -24.54
N TRP A 495 -21.95 -1.42 -23.34
CA TRP A 495 -21.56 -0.04 -23.05
C TRP A 495 -20.05 0.18 -23.13
N LEU A 496 -19.23 -0.85 -22.84
CA LEU A 496 -17.77 -0.74 -22.88
C LEU A 496 -17.23 -0.35 -24.26
N LYS A 497 -17.95 -0.70 -25.33
CA LYS A 497 -17.55 -0.32 -26.69
C LYS A 497 -17.81 1.17 -26.96
N ASP A 498 -18.94 1.68 -26.51
CA ASP A 498 -19.41 3.02 -26.88
C ASP A 498 -19.01 4.11 -25.87
N TYR A 499 -18.71 3.73 -24.63
CA TYR A 499 -18.43 4.65 -23.52
C TYR A 499 -17.10 4.36 -22.81
N ILE A 500 -16.39 3.29 -23.20
CA ILE A 500 -15.05 2.92 -22.73
C ILE A 500 -15.02 2.60 -21.22
N GLY A 501 -14.99 3.61 -20.37
CA GLY A 501 -14.89 3.54 -18.92
C GLY A 501 -14.97 4.93 -18.34
N GLY A 502 -14.41 5.15 -17.14
CA GLY A 502 -14.17 6.49 -16.57
C GLY A 502 -15.34 7.44 -16.77
N TRP A 503 -15.07 8.63 -17.33
CA TRP A 503 -16.09 9.64 -17.54
C TRP A 503 -17.26 9.15 -18.40
N GLY A 504 -17.00 8.56 -19.57
CA GLY A 504 -18.05 8.14 -20.50
C GLY A 504 -19.02 7.14 -19.88
N LEU A 505 -18.49 6.11 -19.22
CA LEU A 505 -19.32 5.11 -18.56
C LEU A 505 -20.04 5.70 -17.34
N ALA A 506 -19.38 6.60 -16.58
CA ALA A 506 -20.02 7.30 -15.48
C ALA A 506 -21.21 8.16 -15.94
N VAL A 507 -21.08 8.89 -17.05
CA VAL A 507 -22.18 9.65 -17.66
C VAL A 507 -23.32 8.72 -18.07
N LYS A 508 -23.02 7.58 -18.70
CA LYS A 508 -24.06 6.64 -19.13
C LYS A 508 -24.85 6.08 -17.93
N TYR A 509 -24.16 5.60 -16.90
CA TYR A 509 -24.84 5.14 -15.67
C TYR A 509 -25.65 6.25 -14.99
N PHE A 510 -25.12 7.48 -14.97
CA PHE A 510 -25.80 8.61 -14.38
C PHE A 510 -27.07 9.00 -15.15
N TYR A 511 -26.98 9.07 -16.48
CA TYR A 511 -28.09 9.39 -17.38
C TYR A 511 -29.24 8.41 -17.24
N GLU A 512 -28.97 7.10 -17.11
CA GLU A 512 -29.98 6.06 -16.92
C GLU A 512 -30.68 6.12 -15.56
N LYS A 513 -30.08 6.77 -14.56
CA LYS A 513 -30.54 6.71 -13.17
C LYS A 513 -31.19 7.99 -12.69
N VAL A 514 -30.82 9.14 -13.23
CA VAL A 514 -31.20 10.44 -12.68
C VAL A 514 -32.06 11.19 -13.66
N ASP A 515 -33.28 11.52 -13.24
CA ASP A 515 -34.12 12.49 -13.95
C ASP A 515 -33.38 13.85 -13.97
N PRO A 516 -33.15 14.45 -15.15
CA PRO A 516 -32.50 15.77 -15.27
C PRO A 516 -33.15 16.88 -14.43
N LYS A 517 -34.40 16.75 -14.00
CA LYS A 517 -35.11 17.71 -13.14
C LYS A 517 -34.91 17.48 -11.63
N THR A 518 -34.19 16.43 -11.25
CA THR A 518 -33.90 16.10 -9.84
C THR A 518 -33.21 17.26 -9.12
N ASP A 519 -33.61 17.54 -7.88
CA ASP A 519 -32.88 18.47 -7.01
C ASP A 519 -31.48 17.90 -6.70
N PRO A 520 -30.38 18.63 -6.99
CA PRO A 520 -29.02 18.15 -6.78
C PRO A 520 -28.73 17.64 -5.35
N LEU A 521 -29.33 18.23 -4.31
CA LEU A 521 -29.08 17.83 -2.92
C LEU A 521 -30.03 16.74 -2.41
N SER A 522 -30.91 16.22 -3.27
CA SER A 522 -31.86 15.18 -2.90
C SER A 522 -31.22 13.78 -2.85
N ALA A 523 -31.89 12.86 -2.15
CA ALA A 523 -31.49 11.46 -2.08
C ALA A 523 -31.51 10.76 -3.47
N ALA A 524 -32.32 11.26 -4.41
CA ALA A 524 -32.48 10.71 -5.76
C ALA A 524 -31.31 11.03 -6.70
N ASN A 525 -30.55 12.11 -6.44
CA ASN A 525 -29.36 12.42 -7.23
C ASN A 525 -28.29 11.34 -7.00
N ALA A 526 -27.74 10.74 -8.04
CA ALA A 526 -26.74 9.67 -7.92
C ALA A 526 -25.32 10.24 -7.89
N LEU A 527 -24.42 9.59 -7.13
CA LEU A 527 -22.97 9.76 -7.28
C LEU A 527 -22.45 8.57 -8.07
N VAL A 528 -21.91 8.81 -9.26
CA VAL A 528 -21.33 7.75 -10.09
C VAL A 528 -19.83 7.93 -10.17
N ILE A 529 -19.10 7.08 -9.45
CA ILE A 529 -17.65 7.08 -9.39
C ILE A 529 -17.16 5.96 -10.29
N MET A 530 -16.22 6.26 -11.19
CA MET A 530 -15.77 5.29 -12.20
C MET A 530 -14.29 5.42 -12.47
N THR A 531 -13.65 4.28 -12.72
CA THR A 531 -12.25 4.16 -13.10
C THR A 531 -12.11 3.91 -14.60
N GLY A 532 -10.94 4.23 -15.15
CA GLY A 532 -10.62 3.91 -16.55
C GLY A 532 -10.18 2.45 -16.71
N PRO A 533 -10.33 1.85 -17.90
CA PRO A 533 -9.87 0.49 -18.20
C PRO A 533 -8.38 0.24 -17.88
N LEU A 534 -7.53 1.24 -18.09
CA LEU A 534 -6.09 1.12 -17.86
C LEU A 534 -5.70 1.39 -16.39
N CYS A 535 -6.66 1.75 -15.54
CA CYS A 535 -6.44 1.99 -14.12
C CYS A 535 -6.06 0.70 -13.39
N GLY A 536 -5.08 0.77 -12.50
CA GLY A 536 -4.51 -0.41 -11.82
C GLY A 536 -3.52 -1.21 -12.69
N THR A 537 -3.17 -0.73 -13.89
CA THR A 537 -2.12 -1.31 -14.74
C THR A 537 -0.82 -0.50 -14.67
N LEU A 538 0.16 -0.87 -15.50
CA LEU A 538 1.41 -0.12 -15.70
C LEU A 538 1.30 0.97 -16.77
N ALA A 539 0.12 1.19 -17.36
CA ALA A 539 -0.12 2.29 -18.27
C ALA A 539 0.17 3.64 -17.57
N PRO A 540 1.06 4.49 -18.13
CA PRO A 540 1.45 5.72 -17.46
C PRO A 540 0.27 6.66 -17.28
N THR A 541 0.21 7.35 -16.14
CA THR A 541 -0.75 8.44 -15.88
C THR A 541 -2.24 8.05 -15.94
N ALA A 542 -2.57 6.76 -16.02
CA ALA A 542 -3.94 6.25 -16.13
C ALA A 542 -4.56 5.84 -14.77
N SER A 543 -4.12 6.46 -13.67
CA SER A 543 -4.56 6.13 -12.29
C SER A 543 -5.69 7.00 -11.75
N ARG A 544 -6.21 7.94 -12.55
CA ARG A 544 -7.27 8.85 -12.09
C ARG A 544 -8.59 8.11 -11.86
N THR A 545 -9.44 8.71 -11.04
CA THR A 545 -10.83 8.31 -10.81
C THR A 545 -11.72 9.52 -11.03
N CYS A 546 -12.86 9.34 -11.69
CA CYS A 546 -13.83 10.40 -11.92
C CYS A 546 -15.12 10.16 -11.14
N LEU A 547 -15.87 11.25 -10.91
CA LEU A 547 -17.20 11.28 -10.34
C LEU A 547 -18.09 12.10 -11.26
N VAL A 548 -19.25 11.55 -11.61
CA VAL A 548 -20.33 12.24 -12.33
C VAL A 548 -21.55 12.38 -11.43
N SER A 549 -22.13 13.58 -11.42
CA SER A 549 -23.40 13.85 -10.76
C SER A 549 -24.08 15.11 -11.31
N LYS A 550 -25.24 15.49 -10.76
CA LYS A 550 -25.84 16.82 -10.95
C LYS A 550 -25.29 17.77 -9.90
N SER A 551 -24.77 18.92 -10.33
CA SER A 551 -24.07 19.88 -9.47
C SER A 551 -25.04 20.66 -8.58
N PRO A 552 -24.80 20.76 -7.27
CA PRO A 552 -25.52 21.72 -6.40
C PRO A 552 -25.04 23.16 -6.62
N HIS A 553 -23.88 23.33 -7.25
CA HIS A 553 -23.34 24.65 -7.56
C HIS A 553 -24.06 25.28 -8.75
N THR A 554 -24.09 24.58 -9.89
CA THR A 554 -24.60 25.10 -11.16
C THR A 554 -25.99 24.58 -11.52
N GLY A 555 -26.36 23.39 -11.05
CA GLY A 555 -27.55 22.66 -11.51
C GLY A 555 -27.33 21.83 -12.78
N THR A 556 -26.16 21.90 -13.42
CA THR A 556 -25.83 21.10 -14.61
C THR A 556 -25.38 19.69 -14.22
N ILE A 557 -25.27 18.80 -15.21
CA ILE A 557 -24.37 17.64 -15.05
C ILE A 557 -22.93 18.14 -14.93
N PHE A 558 -22.11 17.45 -14.14
CA PHE A 558 -20.68 17.71 -14.10
C PHE A 558 -19.92 16.41 -13.89
N GLU A 559 -18.68 16.42 -14.39
CA GLU A 559 -17.65 15.48 -13.99
C GLU A 559 -16.60 16.20 -13.16
N THR A 560 -16.00 15.48 -12.21
CA THR A 560 -14.80 15.89 -11.48
C THR A 560 -13.91 14.68 -11.29
N ASN A 561 -12.59 14.83 -11.28
CA ASN A 561 -11.66 13.72 -11.13
C ASN A 561 -10.53 14.04 -10.15
N VAL A 562 -9.89 12.98 -9.67
CA VAL A 562 -8.73 13.04 -8.78
C VAL A 562 -7.69 12.02 -9.21
N GLY A 563 -6.42 12.37 -9.02
CA GLY A 563 -5.29 11.46 -9.16
C GLY A 563 -5.06 10.59 -7.93
N GLY A 564 -3.81 10.20 -7.68
CA GLY A 564 -3.43 9.38 -6.55
C GLY A 564 -3.55 7.88 -6.84
N ALA A 565 -4.02 7.13 -5.84
CA ALA A 565 -4.07 5.67 -5.85
C ALA A 565 -5.46 5.08 -5.54
N PHE A 566 -6.50 5.90 -5.30
CA PHE A 566 -7.85 5.38 -5.03
C PHE A 566 -8.42 4.53 -6.18
N GLY A 567 -8.28 4.98 -7.42
CA GLY A 567 -8.75 4.24 -8.60
C GLY A 567 -8.12 2.86 -8.76
N PRO A 568 -6.77 2.76 -8.74
CA PRO A 568 -6.09 1.47 -8.69
C PRO A 568 -6.58 0.58 -7.55
N GLU A 569 -6.73 1.13 -6.35
CA GLU A 569 -7.19 0.36 -5.18
C GLU A 569 -8.59 -0.20 -5.36
N LEU A 570 -9.51 0.57 -5.95
CA LEU A 570 -10.86 0.12 -6.29
C LEU A 570 -10.84 -1.00 -7.35
N LYS A 571 -9.95 -0.88 -8.34
CA LYS A 571 -9.72 -1.93 -9.35
C LYS A 571 -9.18 -3.20 -8.74
N PHE A 572 -8.21 -3.08 -7.82
CA PHE A 572 -7.64 -4.20 -7.08
C PHE A 572 -8.65 -4.87 -6.16
N ALA A 573 -9.60 -4.11 -5.61
CA ALA A 573 -10.72 -4.66 -4.83
C ALA A 573 -11.74 -5.41 -5.70
N GLY A 574 -11.67 -5.28 -7.03
CA GLY A 574 -12.50 -6.02 -7.97
C GLY A 574 -13.65 -5.24 -8.58
N TYR A 575 -13.61 -3.90 -8.54
CA TYR A 575 -14.70 -3.06 -9.07
C TYR A 575 -14.18 -2.03 -10.08
N ASP A 576 -14.96 -1.77 -11.12
CA ASP A 576 -14.70 -0.73 -12.11
C ASP A 576 -15.28 0.63 -11.68
N GLY A 577 -16.27 0.63 -10.77
CA GLY A 577 -16.91 1.83 -10.27
C GLY A 577 -17.90 1.57 -9.14
N ILE A 578 -18.48 2.67 -8.65
CA ILE A 578 -19.44 2.72 -7.55
C ILE A 578 -20.58 3.67 -7.96
N VAL A 579 -21.81 3.22 -7.80
CA VAL A 579 -23.03 4.01 -7.97
C VAL A 579 -23.71 4.15 -6.61
N ILE A 580 -23.77 5.37 -6.08
CA ILE A 580 -24.36 5.66 -4.78
C ILE A 580 -25.66 6.45 -4.95
N THR A 581 -26.72 5.96 -4.32
CA THR A 581 -28.05 6.57 -4.26
C THR A 581 -28.55 6.62 -2.82
N GLY A 582 -29.68 7.27 -2.59
CA GLY A 582 -30.26 7.37 -1.25
C GLY A 582 -29.53 8.38 -0.36
N LYS A 583 -29.87 8.35 0.93
CA LYS A 583 -29.30 9.17 2.00
C LYS A 583 -29.29 8.36 3.31
N ALA A 584 -28.14 8.30 3.97
CA ALA A 584 -28.04 7.63 5.27
C ALA A 584 -28.71 8.46 6.37
N GLU A 585 -29.22 7.82 7.42
CA GLU A 585 -29.87 8.50 8.56
C GLU A 585 -28.89 9.33 9.41
N HIS A 586 -27.63 8.90 9.47
CA HIS A 586 -26.54 9.54 10.20
C HIS A 586 -25.24 9.42 9.38
N PRO A 587 -24.17 10.15 9.72
CA PRO A 587 -22.89 10.05 9.01
C PRO A 587 -22.36 8.62 8.95
N VAL A 588 -22.09 8.13 7.75
CA VAL A 588 -21.51 6.81 7.48
C VAL A 588 -20.28 6.92 6.57
N TYR A 589 -19.45 5.88 6.54
CA TYR A 589 -18.46 5.69 5.48
C TYR A 589 -18.65 4.33 4.81
N LEU A 590 -18.36 4.26 3.52
CA LEU A 590 -18.36 3.01 2.76
C LEU A 590 -16.98 2.35 2.90
N ARG A 591 -16.93 1.19 3.54
CA ARG A 591 -15.72 0.36 3.67
C ARG A 591 -15.70 -0.67 2.53
N ILE A 592 -14.60 -0.72 1.77
CA ILE A 592 -14.35 -1.69 0.71
C ILE A 592 -13.03 -2.40 1.01
N GLU A 593 -13.08 -3.69 1.34
CA GLU A 593 -11.91 -4.57 1.50
C GLU A 593 -12.09 -5.79 0.60
N ASP A 594 -11.57 -5.72 -0.61
CA ASP A 594 -11.83 -6.70 -1.67
C ASP A 594 -13.35 -6.95 -1.84
N ASP A 595 -13.81 -8.18 -1.59
CA ASP A 595 -15.22 -8.59 -1.70
C ASP A 595 -16.07 -8.21 -0.48
N LYS A 596 -15.44 -7.74 0.61
CA LYS A 596 -16.14 -7.30 1.82
C LYS A 596 -16.45 -5.82 1.73
N VAL A 597 -17.72 -5.52 1.51
CA VAL A 597 -18.22 -4.15 1.42
C VAL A 597 -19.28 -3.90 2.47
N SER A 598 -19.13 -2.82 3.25
CA SER A 598 -20.06 -2.46 4.33
C SER A 598 -20.23 -0.95 4.48
N LEU A 599 -21.37 -0.53 5.04
CA LEU A 599 -21.61 0.84 5.49
C LEU A 599 -21.39 0.93 7.01
N GLU A 600 -20.35 1.64 7.39
CA GLU A 600 -19.87 1.77 8.77
C GLU A 600 -20.22 3.16 9.35
N ASP A 601 -20.29 3.27 10.67
CA ASP A 601 -20.58 4.54 11.35
C ASP A 601 -19.38 5.51 11.23
N ALA A 602 -19.64 6.76 10.84
CA ALA A 602 -18.63 7.81 10.71
C ALA A 602 -18.85 8.99 11.66
N LYS A 603 -19.68 8.84 12.71
CA LYS A 603 -19.87 9.86 13.75
C LYS A 603 -18.55 10.30 14.41
N PRO A 604 -17.56 9.42 14.66
CA PRO A 604 -16.27 9.85 15.21
C PRO A 604 -15.53 10.87 14.33
N CYS A 605 -15.86 10.95 13.04
CA CYS A 605 -15.25 11.89 12.08
C CYS A 605 -16.09 13.14 11.79
N ARG A 606 -17.25 13.29 12.43
CA ARG A 606 -18.09 14.48 12.22
C ARG A 606 -17.34 15.75 12.58
N GLY A 607 -17.36 16.74 11.69
CA GLY A 607 -16.69 18.03 11.87
C GLY A 607 -15.18 17.99 11.72
N LYS A 608 -14.58 16.82 11.49
CA LYS A 608 -13.14 16.70 11.23
C LYS A 608 -12.79 17.09 9.81
N GLY A 609 -11.61 17.69 9.63
CA GLY A 609 -10.99 17.93 8.33
C GLY A 609 -10.67 16.63 7.59
N ILE A 610 -10.34 16.77 6.30
CA ILE A 610 -9.93 15.65 5.43
C ILE A 610 -8.70 14.96 6.01
N PHE A 611 -7.69 15.71 6.45
CA PHE A 611 -6.42 15.11 6.92
C PHE A 611 -6.63 14.20 8.14
N GLU A 612 -7.43 14.67 9.11
CA GLU A 612 -7.74 13.90 10.31
C GLU A 612 -8.67 12.72 10.00
N THR A 613 -9.59 12.88 9.04
CA THR A 613 -10.48 11.80 8.59
C THR A 613 -9.69 10.66 7.95
N GLU A 614 -8.72 10.95 7.09
CA GLU A 614 -7.88 9.92 6.47
C GLU A 614 -6.98 9.22 7.48
N GLN A 615 -6.41 9.95 8.43
CA GLN A 615 -5.63 9.36 9.52
C GLN A 615 -6.48 8.40 10.36
N TRP A 616 -7.73 8.78 10.65
CA TRP A 616 -8.67 7.90 11.34
C TRP A 616 -8.98 6.63 10.54
N LEU A 617 -9.29 6.77 9.23
CA LEU A 617 -9.54 5.63 8.34
C LEU A 617 -8.33 4.67 8.28
N ALA A 618 -7.11 5.19 8.27
CA ALA A 618 -5.90 4.37 8.34
C ALA A 618 -5.75 3.61 9.68
N GLY A 619 -6.29 4.16 10.78
CA GLY A 619 -6.40 3.45 12.05
C GLY A 619 -7.43 2.30 12.00
N GLU A 620 -8.54 2.50 11.30
CA GLU A 620 -9.65 1.51 11.18
C GLU A 620 -9.38 0.39 10.16
N MET A 621 -8.61 0.67 9.10
CA MET A 621 -8.36 -0.26 7.98
C MET A 621 -6.90 -0.71 7.85
N GLY A 622 -6.02 -0.14 8.67
CA GLY A 622 -4.58 -0.36 8.61
C GLY A 622 -3.89 0.44 7.50
N GLN A 623 -2.56 0.26 7.43
CA GLN A 623 -1.71 0.95 6.45
C GLN A 623 -2.04 0.49 5.02
N GLY A 624 -2.09 1.44 4.09
CA GLY A 624 -2.31 1.19 2.66
C GLY A 624 -3.69 1.56 2.14
N VAL A 625 -4.68 1.81 3.01
CA VAL A 625 -6.02 2.27 2.62
C VAL A 625 -5.96 3.56 1.79
N LYS A 626 -6.85 3.67 0.81
CA LYS A 626 -7.08 4.89 0.02
C LYS A 626 -8.50 5.37 0.24
N SER A 627 -8.69 6.68 0.27
CA SER A 627 -9.98 7.27 0.61
C SER A 627 -10.38 8.42 -0.29
N LEU A 628 -11.69 8.55 -0.46
CA LEU A 628 -12.36 9.76 -0.90
C LEU A 628 -13.17 10.27 0.30
N CYS A 629 -12.86 11.45 0.85
CA CYS A 629 -13.54 11.96 2.04
C CYS A 629 -13.82 13.47 1.96
N ILE A 630 -14.77 13.94 2.76
CA ILE A 630 -15.14 15.36 2.82
C ILE A 630 -14.72 16.00 4.13
N GLY A 631 -14.41 17.29 4.09
CA GLY A 631 -14.24 18.14 5.27
C GLY A 631 -15.56 18.78 5.74
N PRO A 632 -15.49 19.73 6.68
CA PRO A 632 -16.67 20.44 7.20
C PRO A 632 -17.49 21.16 6.13
N SER A 633 -16.87 21.70 5.08
CA SER A 633 -17.60 22.37 4.00
C SER A 633 -18.57 21.45 3.27
N GLY A 634 -18.18 20.19 3.05
CA GLY A 634 -19.03 19.16 2.48
C GLY A 634 -20.16 18.79 3.42
N GLU A 635 -19.87 18.59 4.71
CA GLU A 635 -20.90 18.32 5.74
C GLU A 635 -21.94 19.44 5.84
N ASN A 636 -21.51 20.69 5.65
CA ASN A 636 -22.36 21.89 5.72
C ASN A 636 -22.96 22.28 4.35
N LEU A 637 -22.79 21.47 3.31
CA LEU A 637 -23.38 21.66 1.99
C LEU A 637 -22.97 22.97 1.30
N VAL A 638 -21.75 23.44 1.54
CA VAL A 638 -21.18 24.58 0.78
C VAL A 638 -21.16 24.20 -0.69
N THR A 639 -21.73 25.05 -1.55
CA THR A 639 -22.09 24.62 -2.92
C THR A 639 -20.89 24.27 -3.79
N TYR A 640 -19.70 24.76 -3.44
CA TYR A 640 -18.41 24.46 -4.08
C TYR A 640 -17.45 23.67 -3.15
N ALA A 641 -18.01 22.85 -2.25
CA ALA A 641 -17.23 21.88 -1.49
C ALA A 641 -16.70 20.75 -2.40
N CYS A 642 -15.48 20.29 -2.14
CA CYS A 642 -14.77 19.24 -2.84
C CYS A 642 -14.64 17.96 -2.00
N ILE A 643 -14.10 16.91 -2.62
CA ILE A 643 -13.75 15.64 -1.97
C ILE A 643 -12.24 15.51 -2.01
N GLY A 644 -11.62 15.23 -0.87
CA GLY A 644 -10.19 15.00 -0.73
C GLY A 644 -9.80 13.53 -0.85
N SER A 645 -8.56 13.31 -1.27
CA SER A 645 -7.88 12.02 -1.37
C SER A 645 -6.40 12.21 -1.09
N GLU A 646 -5.84 11.35 -0.25
CA GLU A 646 -4.42 11.29 0.08
C GLU A 646 -3.82 12.67 0.46
N ALA A 647 -4.52 13.31 1.40
CA ALA A 647 -4.40 14.68 1.88
C ALA A 647 -4.74 15.75 0.82
N TYR A 648 -3.88 15.93 -0.19
CA TYR A 648 -3.87 17.15 -1.01
C TYR A 648 -4.47 16.98 -2.40
N ARG A 649 -4.94 15.78 -2.79
CA ARG A 649 -5.55 15.57 -4.11
C ARG A 649 -7.06 15.78 -4.00
N GLN A 650 -7.62 16.61 -4.88
CA GLN A 650 -9.01 17.05 -4.76
C GLN A 650 -9.85 16.69 -6.00
N MET A 651 -11.06 16.18 -5.79
CA MET A 651 -12.15 16.28 -6.74
C MET A 651 -12.80 17.67 -6.57
N GLY A 652 -12.14 18.69 -7.13
CA GLY A 652 -12.36 20.09 -6.76
C GLY A 652 -13.73 20.66 -7.12
N ARG A 653 -14.05 20.70 -8.41
CA ARG A 653 -15.07 21.63 -8.93
C ARG A 653 -16.46 21.00 -9.03
N GLY A 654 -17.49 21.84 -8.94
CA GLY A 654 -18.89 21.46 -9.17
C GLY A 654 -19.64 20.98 -7.93
N GLY A 655 -19.04 21.01 -6.74
CA GLY A 655 -19.75 20.78 -5.47
C GLY A 655 -19.90 19.32 -5.06
N ALA A 656 -18.97 18.46 -5.45
CA ALA A 656 -19.03 17.03 -5.13
C ALA A 656 -19.01 16.74 -3.62
N GLY A 657 -18.32 17.56 -2.83
CA GLY A 657 -18.28 17.43 -1.37
C GLY A 657 -19.64 17.68 -0.72
N ALA A 658 -20.40 18.65 -1.22
CA ALA A 658 -21.76 18.93 -0.75
C ALA A 658 -22.71 17.77 -1.04
N LEU A 659 -22.50 17.04 -2.14
CA LEU A 659 -23.31 15.86 -2.45
C LEU A 659 -23.03 14.69 -1.50
N PHE A 660 -21.77 14.48 -1.12
CA PHE A 660 -21.40 13.53 -0.06
C PHE A 660 -22.10 13.92 1.26
N GLY A 661 -22.02 15.19 1.68
CA GLY A 661 -22.69 15.68 2.88
C GLY A 661 -24.21 15.56 2.82
N ALA A 662 -24.84 15.87 1.69
CA ALA A 662 -26.30 15.78 1.52
C ALA A 662 -26.82 14.35 1.74
N LYS A 663 -25.98 13.37 1.44
CA LYS A 663 -26.23 11.93 1.61
C LYS A 663 -25.80 11.38 2.97
N ASN A 664 -25.23 12.20 3.85
CA ASN A 664 -24.58 11.78 5.09
C ASN A 664 -23.45 10.76 4.86
N LEU A 665 -22.75 10.84 3.72
CA LEU A 665 -21.59 10.02 3.41
C LEU A 665 -20.32 10.82 3.73
N LYS A 666 -19.58 10.44 4.77
CA LYS A 666 -18.34 11.11 5.19
C LYS A 666 -17.14 10.70 4.33
N ALA A 667 -17.07 9.42 3.96
CA ALA A 667 -15.97 8.88 3.17
C ALA A 667 -16.33 7.60 2.43
N ILE A 668 -15.52 7.28 1.42
CA ILE A 668 -15.38 5.94 0.84
C ILE A 668 -13.92 5.54 1.08
N ALA A 669 -13.70 4.41 1.74
CA ALA A 669 -12.38 3.90 2.08
C ALA A 669 -12.20 2.52 1.45
N CYS A 670 -11.13 2.37 0.67
CA CYS A 670 -10.89 1.21 -0.17
C CYS A 670 -9.52 0.60 0.10
N ARG A 671 -9.48 -0.73 0.17
CA ARG A 671 -8.29 -1.55 0.16
C ARG A 671 -8.51 -2.76 -0.73
N GLY A 672 -7.67 -2.90 -1.74
CA GLY A 672 -7.74 -3.96 -2.74
C GLY A 672 -6.43 -4.71 -2.80
N THR A 673 -6.48 -6.04 -2.79
CA THR A 673 -5.30 -6.91 -2.83
C THR A 673 -5.15 -7.66 -4.16
N GLY A 674 -6.09 -7.44 -5.07
CA GLY A 674 -6.10 -8.03 -6.40
C GLY A 674 -5.16 -7.39 -7.42
N GLY A 675 -5.47 -7.64 -8.68
CA GLY A 675 -4.72 -7.16 -9.84
C GLY A 675 -5.61 -7.11 -11.07
N VAL A 676 -5.23 -6.28 -12.05
CA VAL A 676 -5.95 -6.10 -13.31
C VAL A 676 -5.34 -7.01 -14.37
N GLN A 677 -6.20 -7.76 -15.08
CA GLN A 677 -5.75 -8.65 -16.15
C GLN A 677 -5.61 -7.91 -17.48
N VAL A 678 -4.68 -8.36 -18.30
CA VAL A 678 -4.47 -7.92 -19.68
C VAL A 678 -4.39 -9.16 -20.57
N ALA A 679 -4.70 -9.00 -21.86
CA ALA A 679 -4.75 -10.11 -22.80
C ALA A 679 -3.42 -10.84 -22.95
N ASP A 680 -2.33 -10.08 -23.09
CA ASP A 680 -0.97 -10.59 -23.15
C ASP A 680 -0.05 -9.57 -22.47
N MET A 681 0.59 -9.98 -21.36
CA MET A 681 1.44 -9.09 -20.58
C MET A 681 2.68 -8.63 -21.35
N GLY A 682 3.28 -9.50 -22.17
CA GLY A 682 4.47 -9.16 -22.94
C GLY A 682 4.16 -8.11 -24.01
N VAL A 683 3.06 -8.30 -24.76
CA VAL A 683 2.59 -7.35 -25.77
C VAL A 683 2.19 -6.03 -25.11
N PHE A 684 1.39 -6.07 -24.03
CA PHE A 684 0.94 -4.89 -23.32
C PHE A 684 2.10 -4.07 -22.76
N LEU A 685 3.07 -4.70 -22.08
CA LEU A 685 4.25 -4.01 -21.57
C LEU A 685 5.14 -3.46 -22.67
N GLY A 686 5.25 -4.15 -23.80
CA GLY A 686 5.96 -3.65 -24.98
C GLY A 686 5.36 -2.32 -25.47
N LYS A 687 4.02 -2.26 -25.61
CA LYS A 687 3.30 -1.04 -26.03
C LYS A 687 3.36 0.07 -24.99
N VAL A 688 3.16 -0.26 -23.72
CA VAL A 688 3.30 0.70 -22.60
C VAL A 688 4.70 1.31 -22.57
N THR A 689 5.74 0.49 -22.73
CA THR A 689 7.13 0.96 -22.71
C THR A 689 7.42 1.81 -23.93
N GLN A 690 6.97 1.40 -25.11
CA GLN A 690 7.08 2.17 -26.35
C GLN A 690 6.49 3.58 -26.17
N HIS A 691 5.22 3.71 -25.80
CA HIS A 691 4.57 5.03 -25.67
C HIS A 691 5.14 5.86 -24.51
N LYS A 692 5.57 5.21 -23.43
CA LYS A 692 6.26 5.88 -22.33
C LYS A 692 7.55 6.55 -22.80
N GLU A 693 8.35 5.87 -23.63
CA GLU A 693 9.64 6.37 -24.09
C GLU A 693 9.53 7.30 -25.30
N SER A 694 8.67 6.97 -26.26
CA SER A 694 8.58 7.70 -27.53
C SER A 694 7.63 8.90 -27.50
N ASN A 695 6.76 9.01 -26.49
CA ASN A 695 5.72 10.04 -26.45
C ASN A 695 5.58 10.71 -25.07
N LEU A 696 5.57 9.96 -23.96
CA LEU A 696 5.41 10.56 -22.62
C LEU A 696 6.68 11.23 -22.10
N LEU A 697 7.82 10.54 -22.08
CA LEU A 697 9.06 11.04 -21.48
C LEU A 697 9.89 11.86 -22.48
N THR A 698 9.22 12.78 -23.16
CA THR A 698 9.80 13.71 -24.14
C THR A 698 9.79 15.14 -23.58
N ASP A 699 10.58 16.04 -24.18
CA ASP A 699 10.66 17.44 -23.76
C ASP A 699 9.27 18.14 -23.78
N GLU A 700 8.35 17.69 -24.63
CA GLU A 700 6.97 18.18 -24.73
C GLU A 700 6.13 17.98 -23.45
N ASN A 701 6.49 17.01 -22.60
CA ASN A 701 5.73 16.71 -21.37
C ASN A 701 6.57 16.83 -20.09
N LEU A 702 7.92 16.81 -20.20
CA LEU A 702 8.80 16.88 -19.03
C LEU A 702 8.71 18.21 -18.26
N TRP A 703 8.17 19.27 -18.86
CA TRP A 703 7.81 20.51 -18.15
C TRP A 703 6.92 20.23 -16.93
N ALA A 704 6.01 19.25 -17.01
CA ALA A 704 5.11 18.91 -15.91
C ALA A 704 5.86 18.36 -14.69
N LYS A 705 7.05 17.79 -14.89
CA LYS A 705 7.94 17.33 -13.83
C LYS A 705 8.87 18.44 -13.35
N ASN A 706 9.50 19.13 -14.29
CA ASN A 706 10.58 20.07 -13.98
C ASN A 706 10.04 21.34 -13.33
N ASP A 707 8.96 21.87 -13.87
CA ASP A 707 8.42 23.18 -13.50
C ASP A 707 7.00 23.06 -12.90
N GLY A 708 6.26 22.01 -13.27
CA GLY A 708 4.88 21.78 -12.85
C GLY A 708 3.93 22.82 -13.44
N THR A 709 2.68 22.83 -12.96
CA THR A 709 1.70 23.85 -13.39
C THR A 709 2.11 25.29 -13.08
N PRO A 710 2.90 25.62 -12.03
CA PRO A 710 3.30 27.01 -11.75
C PRO A 710 4.03 27.72 -12.90
N MET A 711 4.62 27.02 -13.88
CA MET A 711 5.12 27.63 -15.12
C MET A 711 4.06 28.49 -15.82
N LEU A 712 2.80 28.10 -15.75
CA LEU A 712 1.69 28.84 -16.37
C LEU A 712 1.49 30.23 -15.76
N PHE A 713 2.03 30.48 -14.56
CA PHE A 713 2.05 31.82 -13.96
C PHE A 713 2.76 32.81 -14.87
N ASP A 714 3.98 32.48 -15.29
CA ASP A 714 4.78 33.33 -16.17
C ASP A 714 4.14 33.46 -17.56
N VAL A 715 3.75 32.32 -18.15
CA VAL A 715 3.12 32.29 -19.48
C VAL A 715 1.89 33.20 -19.53
N THR A 716 0.95 33.03 -18.61
CA THR A 716 -0.31 33.79 -18.62
C THR A 716 -0.09 35.27 -18.33
N ASN A 717 0.89 35.60 -17.49
CA ASN A 717 1.23 36.98 -17.19
C ASN A 717 1.95 37.67 -18.36
N GLU A 718 2.76 36.95 -19.13
CA GLU A 718 3.46 37.50 -20.30
C GLU A 718 2.51 37.77 -21.46
N ILE A 719 1.59 36.85 -21.75
CA ILE A 719 0.59 37.05 -22.81
C ILE A 719 -0.58 37.96 -22.37
N GLY A 720 -0.65 38.34 -21.09
CA GLY A 720 -1.64 39.29 -20.58
C GLY A 720 -3.03 38.72 -20.38
N ILE A 721 -3.14 37.46 -19.95
CA ILE A 721 -4.42 36.82 -19.60
C ILE A 721 -4.46 36.33 -18.15
N HIS A 722 -3.58 36.81 -17.29
CA HIS A 722 -3.46 36.41 -15.89
C HIS A 722 -4.45 37.19 -15.01
N PRO A 723 -5.46 36.55 -14.40
CA PRO A 723 -6.43 37.25 -13.57
C PRO A 723 -5.80 37.92 -12.34
N THR A 724 -5.92 39.24 -12.29
CA THR A 724 -5.49 40.05 -11.14
C THR A 724 -6.66 40.89 -10.63
N ARG A 725 -6.85 40.92 -9.30
CA ARG A 725 -7.91 41.68 -8.60
C ARG A 725 -9.32 41.44 -9.15
N ASN A 726 -9.85 40.23 -9.00
CA ASN A 726 -11.14 39.78 -9.54
C ASN A 726 -11.29 40.08 -11.04
N TYR A 727 -10.35 39.59 -11.86
CA TYR A 727 -10.34 39.82 -13.32
C TYR A 727 -10.41 41.30 -13.70
N SER A 728 -9.80 42.20 -12.93
CA SER A 728 -9.77 43.63 -13.27
C SER A 728 -8.60 43.99 -14.18
N ALA A 729 -7.51 43.22 -14.12
CA ALA A 729 -6.34 43.34 -14.98
C ALA A 729 -5.84 41.95 -15.43
N GLY A 730 -5.12 41.92 -16.55
CA GLY A 730 -4.57 40.71 -17.18
C GLY A 730 -3.12 40.39 -16.82
N VAL A 731 -2.51 41.18 -15.94
CA VAL A 731 -1.13 41.02 -15.47
C VAL A 731 -1.03 41.27 -13.97
N ASN A 732 -0.14 40.57 -13.30
CA ASN A 732 0.25 40.80 -11.92
C ASN A 732 1.65 41.46 -11.89
N PRO A 733 1.77 42.73 -11.47
CA PRO A 733 3.07 43.40 -11.38
C PRO A 733 4.02 42.74 -10.36
N ASN A 734 3.49 41.99 -9.40
CA ASN A 734 4.26 41.29 -8.36
C ASN A 734 4.44 39.79 -8.64
N ARG A 735 4.46 39.38 -9.92
CA ARG A 735 4.55 37.96 -10.32
C ARG A 735 5.69 37.18 -9.65
N HIS A 736 6.84 37.83 -9.43
CA HIS A 736 8.03 37.24 -8.80
C HIS A 736 7.81 36.69 -7.39
N ALA A 737 6.71 37.05 -6.74
CA ALA A 737 6.35 36.51 -5.42
C ALA A 737 5.69 35.12 -5.50
N LEU A 738 5.14 34.73 -6.65
CA LEU A 738 4.27 33.55 -6.82
C LEU A 738 4.56 32.70 -8.07
N ASP A 739 5.52 33.11 -8.91
CA ASP A 739 5.86 32.42 -10.15
C ASP A 739 6.58 31.07 -9.93
N ALA A 740 7.00 30.44 -11.04
CA ALA A 740 7.66 29.15 -11.00
C ALA A 740 8.98 29.19 -10.20
N GLU A 741 9.73 30.30 -10.26
CA GLU A 741 10.95 30.47 -9.47
C GLU A 741 10.63 30.53 -7.97
N ALA A 742 9.59 31.28 -7.58
CA ALA A 742 9.15 31.36 -6.19
C ALA A 742 8.71 29.99 -5.64
N ILE A 743 8.00 29.18 -6.43
CA ILE A 743 7.62 27.81 -6.02
C ILE A 743 8.84 26.91 -5.90
N ASN A 744 9.75 26.94 -6.88
CA ASN A 744 10.96 26.12 -6.87
C ASN A 744 11.86 26.45 -5.67
N ALA A 745 11.90 27.72 -5.24
CA ALA A 745 12.65 28.13 -4.06
C ALA A 745 12.15 27.49 -2.74
N VAL A 746 10.90 27.01 -2.71
CA VAL A 746 10.26 26.46 -1.51
C VAL A 746 9.90 24.98 -1.64
N LYS A 747 10.21 24.37 -2.78
CA LYS A 747 9.99 22.96 -3.07
C LYS A 747 11.03 22.09 -2.34
N ILE A 748 10.55 21.05 -1.66
CA ILE A 748 11.36 20.10 -0.87
C ILE A 748 11.26 18.66 -1.38
N GLY A 749 10.41 18.38 -2.37
CA GLY A 749 10.33 17.07 -3.01
C GLY A 749 9.25 16.97 -4.08
N ASP A 750 9.24 15.83 -4.77
CA ASP A 750 8.25 15.47 -5.78
C ASP A 750 7.32 14.35 -5.27
N ARG A 751 6.07 14.40 -5.69
CA ARG A 751 5.08 13.35 -5.44
C ARG A 751 4.37 12.95 -6.73
N ALA A 752 4.26 11.64 -6.94
CA ALA A 752 3.59 11.06 -8.10
C ALA A 752 2.25 10.41 -7.73
N CYS A 753 1.31 10.44 -8.68
CA CYS A 753 0.16 9.53 -8.66
C CYS A 753 0.62 8.08 -8.92
N ALA A 754 -0.23 7.10 -8.63
CA ALA A 754 0.10 5.70 -8.91
C ALA A 754 0.45 5.49 -10.40
N SER A 755 1.50 4.70 -10.66
CA SER A 755 2.03 4.38 -12.00
C SER A 755 2.44 5.59 -12.86
N CYS A 756 2.56 6.80 -12.30
CA CYS A 756 2.92 8.00 -13.05
C CYS A 756 4.44 8.26 -13.03
N PRO A 757 5.13 8.25 -14.18
CA PRO A 757 6.57 8.53 -14.24
C PRO A 757 6.90 10.03 -14.28
N LEU A 758 5.92 10.92 -14.51
CA LEU A 758 6.14 12.37 -14.53
C LEU A 758 6.38 12.93 -13.12
N GLY A 759 5.52 12.58 -12.15
CA GLY A 759 5.69 13.03 -10.76
C GLY A 759 5.52 14.55 -10.55
N CYS A 760 4.48 15.16 -11.12
CA CYS A 760 4.27 16.61 -11.12
C CYS A 760 3.99 17.27 -9.76
N GLY A 761 3.70 16.49 -8.70
CA GLY A 761 3.25 17.04 -7.42
C GLY A 761 4.40 17.72 -6.68
N ASN A 762 4.35 19.05 -6.56
CA ASN A 762 5.36 19.82 -5.83
C ASN A 762 5.10 19.74 -4.33
N PHE A 763 5.95 19.06 -3.56
CA PHE A 763 5.87 19.12 -2.10
C PHE A 763 6.65 20.34 -1.60
N THR A 764 5.97 21.32 -1.00
CA THR A 764 6.52 22.63 -0.66
C THR A 764 6.51 22.89 0.85
N SER A 765 7.45 23.73 1.32
CA SER A 765 7.58 24.09 2.74
C SER A 765 8.09 25.52 2.92
N VAL A 766 7.30 26.36 3.60
CA VAL A 766 7.67 27.75 3.95
C VAL A 766 7.26 28.04 5.39
N ASN A 767 8.21 28.50 6.21
CA ASN A 767 7.96 28.93 7.60
C ASN A 767 7.09 27.96 8.43
N GLY A 768 7.29 26.64 8.23
CA GLY A 768 6.56 25.57 8.93
C GLY A 768 5.21 25.17 8.31
N VAL A 769 4.75 25.85 7.26
CA VAL A 769 3.59 25.43 6.45
C VAL A 769 4.07 24.45 5.39
N GLN A 770 3.51 23.23 5.39
CA GLN A 770 3.84 22.18 4.44
C GLN A 770 2.60 21.70 3.69
N MET A 771 2.72 21.44 2.40
CA MET A 771 1.63 20.93 1.55
C MET A 771 2.14 20.39 0.21
N GLU A 772 1.28 19.75 -0.56
CA GLU A 772 1.52 19.46 -1.98
C GLU A 772 0.80 20.51 -2.85
N GLY A 773 1.52 21.15 -3.76
CA GLY A 773 1.13 22.37 -4.49
C GLY A 773 1.84 23.62 -3.91
N PRO A 774 1.24 24.82 -4.02
CA PRO A 774 -0.02 25.10 -4.70
C PRO A 774 0.09 24.88 -6.22
N GLU A 775 -1.02 24.46 -6.83
CA GLU A 775 -1.15 24.41 -8.29
C GLU A 775 -1.39 25.83 -8.85
N TYR A 776 -1.13 26.03 -10.14
CA TYR A 776 -1.29 27.33 -10.84
C TYR A 776 -2.64 28.01 -10.57
N GLU A 777 -3.74 27.25 -10.67
CA GLU A 777 -5.09 27.75 -10.43
C GLU A 777 -5.26 28.33 -9.01
N THR A 778 -4.64 27.71 -8.00
CA THR A 778 -4.65 28.24 -6.63
C THR A 778 -3.75 29.47 -6.50
N LEU A 779 -2.54 29.45 -7.10
CA LEU A 779 -1.63 30.60 -7.10
C LEU A 779 -2.28 31.83 -7.72
N CYS A 780 -3.09 31.63 -8.75
CA CYS A 780 -3.81 32.72 -9.39
C CYS A 780 -5.06 33.12 -8.59
N LEU A 781 -6.05 32.22 -8.42
CA LEU A 781 -7.34 32.64 -7.88
C LEU A 781 -7.32 32.93 -6.37
N GLY A 782 -6.47 32.22 -5.61
CA GLY A 782 -6.19 32.53 -4.19
C GLY A 782 -5.10 33.59 -4.00
N GLY A 783 -4.17 33.71 -4.94
CA GLY A 783 -3.08 34.71 -4.89
C GLY A 783 -3.42 35.99 -5.64
N SER A 784 -2.97 36.10 -6.89
CA SER A 784 -3.02 37.33 -7.71
C SER A 784 -4.43 37.90 -7.90
N ASN A 785 -5.45 37.05 -8.05
CA ASN A 785 -6.84 37.46 -8.17
C ASN A 785 -7.37 38.12 -6.88
N CYS A 786 -6.78 37.81 -5.73
CA CYS A 786 -7.03 38.44 -4.43
C CYS A 786 -5.94 39.47 -4.05
N GLU A 787 -4.98 39.72 -4.95
CA GLU A 787 -3.75 40.51 -4.74
C GLU A 787 -2.89 40.04 -3.55
N ILE A 788 -3.04 38.78 -3.14
CA ILE A 788 -2.21 38.16 -2.10
C ILE A 788 -0.91 37.69 -2.74
N ASN A 789 0.07 38.59 -2.81
CA ASN A 789 1.39 38.34 -3.40
C ASN A 789 2.40 37.86 -2.35
N ASP A 790 2.03 36.82 -1.59
CA ASP A 790 2.85 36.22 -0.54
C ASP A 790 2.68 34.70 -0.57
N MET A 791 3.77 33.98 -0.88
CA MET A 791 3.78 32.53 -1.03
C MET A 791 3.31 31.81 0.23
N GLU A 792 3.71 32.26 1.43
CA GLU A 792 3.31 31.63 2.68
C GLU A 792 1.79 31.75 2.88
N GLN A 793 1.22 32.92 2.59
CA GLN A 793 -0.22 33.14 2.76
C GLN A 793 -1.04 32.33 1.75
N VAL A 794 -0.58 32.20 0.51
CA VAL A 794 -1.25 31.36 -0.50
C VAL A 794 -1.13 29.87 -0.14
N MET A 795 0.00 29.41 0.38
CA MET A 795 0.14 28.04 0.91
C MET A 795 -0.80 27.78 2.09
N ARG A 796 -0.95 28.75 3.00
CA ARG A 796 -1.92 28.64 4.12
C ARG A 796 -3.35 28.55 3.62
N PHE A 797 -3.72 29.34 2.60
CA PHE A 797 -5.03 29.26 1.95
C PHE A 797 -5.27 27.90 1.32
N ASN A 798 -4.33 27.39 0.51
CA ASN A 798 -4.46 26.10 -0.15
C ASN A 798 -4.62 24.98 0.89
N ARG A 799 -3.77 24.96 1.92
CA ARG A 799 -3.83 23.97 3.00
C ARG A 799 -5.16 23.98 3.74
N LEU A 800 -5.72 25.17 4.02
CA LEU A 800 -7.04 25.30 4.65
C LEU A 800 -8.15 24.80 3.73
N CYS A 801 -8.10 25.14 2.44
CA CYS A 801 -9.07 24.65 1.47
C CYS A 801 -9.01 23.12 1.35
N ASP A 802 -7.82 22.54 1.29
CA ASP A 802 -7.63 21.08 1.21
C ASP A 802 -8.19 20.35 2.43
N ASP A 803 -7.91 20.84 3.65
CA ASP A 803 -8.36 20.18 4.87
C ASP A 803 -9.86 20.39 5.11
N LEU A 804 -10.36 21.59 4.85
CA LEU A 804 -11.77 21.93 5.06
C LEU A 804 -12.68 21.45 3.91
N GLY A 805 -12.10 21.07 2.78
CA GLY A 805 -12.80 20.53 1.61
C GLY A 805 -13.40 21.59 0.68
N LEU A 806 -12.72 22.71 0.43
CA LEU A 806 -13.19 23.76 -0.47
C LEU A 806 -12.43 23.75 -1.81
N ASP A 807 -13.15 23.96 -2.91
CA ASP A 807 -12.52 24.27 -4.21
C ASP A 807 -11.76 25.60 -4.13
N THR A 808 -10.43 25.54 -4.28
CA THR A 808 -9.55 26.72 -4.20
C THR A 808 -9.89 27.78 -5.24
N MET A 809 -10.33 27.35 -6.43
CA MET A 809 -10.70 28.27 -7.51
C MET A 809 -11.97 29.04 -7.15
N SER A 810 -13.01 28.32 -6.72
CA SER A 810 -14.30 28.91 -6.38
C SER A 810 -14.22 29.75 -5.10
N ALA A 811 -13.46 29.29 -4.10
CA ALA A 811 -13.19 30.06 -2.88
C ALA A 811 -12.40 31.35 -3.19
N GLY A 812 -11.32 31.27 -3.96
CA GLY A 812 -10.52 32.43 -4.36
C GLY A 812 -11.30 33.43 -5.22
N GLY A 813 -12.05 32.94 -6.21
CA GLY A 813 -12.93 33.78 -7.04
C GLY A 813 -14.02 34.49 -6.22
N THR A 814 -14.64 33.79 -5.27
CA THR A 814 -15.66 34.36 -4.37
C THR A 814 -15.07 35.42 -3.44
N ILE A 815 -13.90 35.16 -2.85
CA ILE A 815 -13.21 36.12 -1.99
C ILE A 815 -12.77 37.35 -2.80
N GLY A 816 -12.24 37.16 -4.01
CA GLY A 816 -11.89 38.26 -4.92
C GLY A 816 -13.09 39.15 -5.26
N LEU A 817 -14.26 38.56 -5.54
CA LEU A 817 -15.51 39.31 -5.72
C LEU A 817 -15.88 40.07 -4.45
N ALA A 818 -15.79 39.45 -3.27
CA ALA A 818 -16.13 40.10 -2.00
C ALA A 818 -15.22 41.30 -1.69
N MET A 819 -13.93 41.21 -2.04
CA MET A 819 -13.00 42.34 -1.98
C MET A 819 -13.43 43.47 -2.93
N GLU A 820 -13.83 43.16 -4.17
CA GLU A 820 -14.33 44.16 -5.11
C GLU A 820 -15.65 44.81 -4.63
N LEU A 821 -16.57 44.04 -4.07
CA LEU A 821 -17.82 44.55 -3.51
C LEU A 821 -17.58 45.47 -2.31
N SER A 822 -16.59 45.15 -1.48
CA SER A 822 -16.19 45.96 -0.32
C SER A 822 -15.56 47.28 -0.76
N GLU A 823 -14.62 47.26 -1.71
CA GLU A 823 -13.97 48.47 -2.21
C GLU A 823 -14.90 49.38 -3.03
N SER A 824 -15.84 48.80 -3.77
CA SER A 824 -16.83 49.56 -4.55
C SER A 824 -17.98 50.12 -3.72
N GLY A 825 -18.05 49.78 -2.43
CA GLY A 825 -19.09 50.25 -1.52
C GLY A 825 -20.46 49.58 -1.72
N VAL A 826 -20.53 48.46 -2.45
CA VAL A 826 -21.76 47.70 -2.67
C VAL A 826 -22.15 46.93 -1.40
N GLN A 827 -21.18 46.22 -0.80
CA GLN A 827 -21.34 45.52 0.47
C GLN A 827 -19.96 45.32 1.10
N ASP A 828 -19.79 45.74 2.35
CA ASP A 828 -18.55 45.53 3.11
C ASP A 828 -18.54 44.12 3.74
N PHE A 829 -17.56 43.30 3.37
CA PHE A 829 -17.31 41.98 3.94
C PHE A 829 -16.12 41.97 4.92
N GLY A 830 -15.49 43.12 5.15
CA GLY A 830 -14.24 43.23 5.90
C GLY A 830 -13.04 42.64 5.16
N LEU A 831 -13.15 42.47 3.84
CA LEU A 831 -12.11 41.91 2.98
C LEU A 831 -11.57 42.99 2.05
N LYS A 832 -10.24 43.06 1.92
CA LYS A 832 -9.54 44.02 1.06
C LYS A 832 -8.47 43.29 0.27
N PHE A 833 -8.28 43.70 -0.99
CA PHE A 833 -7.19 43.16 -1.81
C PHE A 833 -5.84 43.38 -1.12
N GLY A 834 -4.98 42.36 -1.19
CA GLY A 834 -3.64 42.39 -0.59
C GLY A 834 -3.59 42.20 0.92
N GLN A 835 -4.72 42.00 1.63
CA GLN A 835 -4.74 41.78 3.08
C GLN A 835 -5.03 40.32 3.42
N SER A 836 -4.06 39.64 4.04
CA SER A 836 -4.12 38.19 4.28
C SER A 836 -4.85 37.76 5.57
N GLU A 837 -4.97 38.62 6.58
CA GLU A 837 -5.49 38.21 7.89
C GLU A 837 -6.96 37.76 7.83
N GLU A 838 -7.86 38.62 7.34
CA GLU A 838 -9.28 38.29 7.20
C GLU A 838 -9.53 37.30 6.05
N TYR A 839 -8.69 37.34 5.02
CA TYR A 839 -8.66 36.40 3.90
C TYR A 839 -8.48 34.94 4.36
N LEU A 840 -7.60 34.66 5.31
CA LEU A 840 -7.43 33.30 5.84
C LEU A 840 -8.56 32.90 6.80
N LYS A 841 -9.03 33.83 7.65
CA LYS A 841 -10.12 33.56 8.61
C LYS A 841 -11.42 33.17 7.91
N VAL A 842 -11.76 33.86 6.83
CA VAL A 842 -13.05 33.69 6.16
C VAL A 842 -13.21 32.29 5.52
N ILE A 843 -12.12 31.60 5.19
CA ILE A 843 -12.15 30.21 4.68
C ILE A 843 -12.83 29.28 5.69
N THR A 844 -12.48 29.41 6.97
CA THR A 844 -13.05 28.62 8.05
C THR A 844 -14.52 29.00 8.29
N GLU A 845 -14.87 30.28 8.11
CA GLU A 845 -16.24 30.76 8.24
C GLU A 845 -17.15 30.26 7.11
N ILE A 846 -16.62 30.21 5.88
CA ILE A 846 -17.29 29.61 4.72
C ILE A 846 -17.52 28.12 4.98
N ALA A 847 -16.47 27.37 5.31
CA ALA A 847 -16.56 25.92 5.49
C ALA A 847 -17.53 25.50 6.60
N ASN A 848 -17.61 26.30 7.68
CA ASN A 848 -18.45 26.00 8.83
C ASN A 848 -19.79 26.74 8.83
N LEU A 849 -20.04 27.62 7.85
CA LEU A 849 -21.19 28.54 7.83
C LEU A 849 -21.36 29.32 9.15
N SER A 850 -20.24 29.64 9.81
CA SER A 850 -20.21 30.07 11.21
C SER A 850 -20.46 31.57 11.41
N SER A 851 -20.56 32.34 10.32
CA SER A 851 -20.85 33.78 10.35
C SER A 851 -21.78 34.18 9.19
N PRO A 852 -22.49 35.33 9.28
CA PRO A 852 -23.29 35.84 8.17
C PRO A 852 -22.47 36.06 6.88
N ARG A 853 -21.22 36.55 7.00
CA ARG A 853 -20.34 36.68 5.83
C ARG A 853 -19.93 35.32 5.27
N GLY A 854 -19.63 34.33 6.11
CA GLY A 854 -19.31 32.97 5.67
C GLY A 854 -20.47 32.31 4.93
N GLN A 855 -21.70 32.49 5.42
CA GLN A 855 -22.93 32.01 4.78
C GLN A 855 -23.16 32.64 3.40
N ASP A 856 -22.88 33.93 3.28
CA ASP A 856 -23.02 34.65 2.02
C ASP A 856 -21.98 34.23 0.99
N LEU A 857 -20.73 34.13 1.41
CA LEU A 857 -19.65 33.72 0.54
C LEU A 857 -19.84 32.27 0.08
N ALA A 858 -20.36 31.37 0.92
CA ALA A 858 -20.70 29.98 0.56
C ALA A 858 -21.68 29.82 -0.64
N LEU A 859 -22.31 30.90 -1.11
CA LEU A 859 -23.17 30.91 -2.29
C LEU A 859 -22.42 30.84 -3.63
N GLY A 860 -21.14 31.23 -3.66
CA GLY A 860 -20.36 31.39 -4.89
C GLY A 860 -20.63 32.72 -5.61
N VAL A 861 -19.81 33.07 -6.60
CA VAL A 861 -19.76 34.41 -7.20
C VAL A 861 -21.08 34.86 -7.80
N ALA A 862 -21.77 33.98 -8.54
CA ALA A 862 -22.98 34.37 -9.28
C ALA A 862 -24.15 34.67 -8.35
N ARG A 863 -24.38 33.79 -7.37
CA ARG A 863 -25.46 33.96 -6.38
C ARG A 863 -25.15 35.10 -5.41
N LEU A 864 -23.89 35.24 -4.98
CA LEU A 864 -23.44 36.34 -4.13
C LEU A 864 -23.66 37.70 -4.81
N ALA A 865 -23.17 37.86 -6.04
CA ALA A 865 -23.32 39.10 -6.79
C ALA A 865 -24.79 39.44 -7.05
N LYS A 866 -25.61 38.44 -7.42
CA LYS A 866 -27.05 38.62 -7.60
C LYS A 866 -27.75 39.05 -6.30
N LYS A 867 -27.38 38.46 -5.16
CA LYS A 867 -27.95 38.82 -3.84
C LYS A 867 -27.74 40.31 -3.52
N TYR A 868 -26.58 40.85 -3.88
CA TYR A 868 -26.21 42.24 -3.61
C TYR A 868 -26.42 43.18 -4.80
N GLY A 869 -27.11 42.73 -5.86
CA GLY A 869 -27.49 43.57 -7.00
C GLY A 869 -26.33 44.04 -7.88
N ALA A 870 -25.23 43.28 -7.93
CA ALA A 870 -24.04 43.59 -8.72
C ALA A 870 -23.55 42.43 -9.64
N PRO A 871 -24.45 41.78 -10.42
CA PRO A 871 -24.09 40.63 -11.27
C PRO A 871 -22.98 40.94 -12.28
N GLU A 872 -22.81 42.21 -12.67
CA GLU A 872 -21.78 42.67 -13.59
C GLU A 872 -20.35 42.58 -13.04
N LYS A 873 -20.19 42.33 -11.74
CA LYS A 873 -18.89 42.17 -11.08
C LYS A 873 -18.42 40.72 -10.98
N ALA A 874 -19.31 39.75 -11.16
CA ALA A 874 -18.96 38.33 -11.01
C ALA A 874 -18.37 37.76 -12.31
N ALA A 875 -17.24 37.05 -12.22
CA ALA A 875 -16.63 36.34 -13.34
C ALA A 875 -17.06 34.85 -13.32
N HIS A 876 -17.99 34.46 -14.20
CA HIS A 876 -18.51 33.09 -14.25
C HIS A 876 -19.11 32.71 -15.61
N SER A 877 -19.37 31.41 -15.79
CA SER A 877 -20.28 30.85 -16.81
C SER A 877 -21.16 29.78 -16.14
N LYS A 878 -22.48 29.82 -16.41
CA LYS A 878 -23.51 28.98 -15.75
C LYS A 878 -23.44 28.98 -14.21
N GLY A 879 -23.01 30.09 -13.64
CA GLY A 879 -22.83 30.27 -12.20
C GLY A 879 -21.48 29.84 -11.64
N LEU A 880 -20.75 28.96 -12.33
CA LEU A 880 -19.45 28.46 -11.89
C LEU A 880 -18.33 29.50 -12.12
N GLU A 881 -17.50 29.72 -11.10
CA GLU A 881 -16.39 30.67 -11.11
C GLU A 881 -15.45 30.48 -12.31
N MET A 882 -14.96 31.57 -12.86
CA MET A 882 -14.01 31.53 -13.97
C MET A 882 -12.65 30.96 -13.51
N PRO A 883 -11.99 30.11 -14.32
CA PRO A 883 -10.60 29.68 -14.10
C PRO A 883 -9.55 30.74 -14.40
N ALA A 884 -8.31 30.49 -13.99
CA ALA A 884 -7.15 31.39 -14.04
C ALA A 884 -6.69 31.87 -15.43
N TYR A 885 -7.51 31.80 -16.47
CA TYR A 885 -7.22 32.30 -17.81
C TYR A 885 -8.30 33.27 -18.23
N ASP A 886 -7.94 34.55 -18.42
CA ASP A 886 -8.87 35.59 -18.83
C ASP A 886 -9.29 35.41 -20.31
N PRO A 887 -10.57 35.12 -20.60
CA PRO A 887 -11.02 34.84 -21.95
C PRO A 887 -11.04 36.09 -22.86
N ARG A 888 -10.83 37.31 -22.33
CA ARG A 888 -10.75 38.52 -23.16
C ARG A 888 -9.48 38.57 -24.01
N GLY A 889 -8.43 37.85 -23.62
CA GLY A 889 -7.21 37.65 -24.42
C GLY A 889 -7.13 36.32 -25.15
N SER A 890 -8.11 35.41 -24.96
CA SER A 890 -8.20 34.13 -25.68
C SER A 890 -9.67 33.77 -25.95
N TYR A 891 -10.17 34.07 -27.15
CA TYR A 891 -11.58 33.91 -27.47
C TYR A 891 -12.02 32.45 -27.53
N GLY A 892 -11.13 31.54 -27.95
CA GLY A 892 -11.38 30.09 -27.86
C GLY A 892 -11.62 29.63 -26.42
N MET A 893 -10.89 30.19 -25.45
CA MET A 893 -11.09 29.86 -24.05
C MET A 893 -12.46 30.39 -23.57
N GLY A 894 -12.85 31.57 -24.04
CA GLY A 894 -14.19 32.11 -23.84
C GLY A 894 -15.30 31.18 -24.34
N LEU A 895 -15.16 30.66 -25.56
CA LEU A 895 -16.11 29.68 -26.11
C LEU A 895 -16.10 28.36 -25.34
N ALA A 896 -14.92 27.88 -24.92
CA ALA A 896 -14.79 26.67 -24.09
C ALA A 896 -15.51 26.81 -22.75
N TYR A 897 -15.38 27.96 -22.09
CA TYR A 897 -16.09 28.27 -20.85
C TYR A 897 -17.61 28.41 -21.04
N ALA A 898 -18.04 29.04 -22.14
CA ALA A 898 -19.45 29.20 -22.45
C ALA A 898 -20.12 27.85 -22.73
N THR A 899 -19.47 26.96 -23.49
CA THR A 899 -20.05 25.69 -23.97
C THR A 899 -19.76 24.48 -23.09
N SER A 900 -18.90 24.61 -22.07
CA SER A 900 -18.63 23.57 -21.08
C SER A 900 -19.91 23.08 -20.40
N GLU A 901 -19.99 21.76 -20.20
CA GLU A 901 -21.17 21.09 -19.64
C GLU A 901 -21.41 21.49 -18.18
N ARG A 902 -20.34 21.84 -17.46
CA ARG A 902 -20.38 22.17 -16.03
C ARG A 902 -20.29 23.65 -15.69
N GLY A 903 -20.27 24.54 -16.68
CA GLY A 903 -19.91 25.96 -16.52
C GLY A 903 -18.41 26.21 -16.72
N ALA A 904 -17.93 27.42 -16.39
CA ALA A 904 -16.59 27.89 -16.78
C ALA A 904 -15.47 26.93 -16.36
N CYS A 905 -14.84 26.22 -17.30
CA CYS A 905 -13.80 25.23 -17.02
C CYS A 905 -12.78 25.10 -18.16
N HIS A 906 -11.49 25.27 -17.84
CA HIS A 906 -10.39 25.28 -18.82
C HIS A 906 -10.00 23.89 -19.32
N LEU A 907 -10.27 22.84 -18.55
CA LEU A 907 -9.87 21.48 -18.90
C LEU A 907 -10.60 20.94 -20.14
N ARG A 908 -11.83 21.40 -20.41
CA ARG A 908 -12.67 20.80 -21.46
C ARG A 908 -12.10 21.04 -22.86
N ALA A 909 -11.57 22.23 -23.11
CA ALA A 909 -10.72 22.53 -24.25
C ALA A 909 -9.74 23.64 -23.84
N PHE A 910 -8.45 23.41 -24.08
CA PHE A 910 -7.38 24.28 -23.59
C PHE A 910 -6.72 25.05 -24.74
N THR A 911 -7.30 26.19 -25.12
CA THR A 911 -6.94 26.93 -26.35
C THR A 911 -6.03 28.15 -26.10
N ILE A 912 -5.33 28.21 -24.95
CA ILE A 912 -4.50 29.40 -24.63
C ILE A 912 -3.27 29.54 -25.54
N PHE A 913 -2.85 28.46 -26.19
CA PHE A 913 -1.70 28.41 -27.08
C PHE A 913 -2.07 28.54 -28.57
N ALA A 914 -3.27 29.03 -28.88
CA ALA A 914 -3.69 29.27 -30.25
C ALA A 914 -2.81 30.33 -30.95
N ASP A 915 -2.43 30.09 -32.21
CA ASP A 915 -1.60 30.99 -33.01
C ASP A 915 -2.22 32.40 -33.18
N ASP A 916 -3.54 32.46 -33.40
CA ASP A 916 -4.32 33.71 -33.40
C ASP A 916 -5.50 33.58 -32.41
N PRO A 917 -5.39 34.14 -31.20
CA PRO A 917 -6.39 33.99 -30.15
C PRO A 917 -7.71 34.73 -30.43
N PHE A 918 -7.83 35.43 -31.56
CA PHE A 918 -9.02 36.19 -31.96
C PHE A 918 -9.68 35.67 -33.24
N LYS A 919 -9.15 34.61 -33.88
CA LYS A 919 -9.68 34.06 -35.14
C LYS A 919 -10.86 33.10 -34.90
N LEU A 920 -12.07 33.66 -34.86
CA LEU A 920 -13.32 32.98 -34.46
C LEU A 920 -13.55 31.59 -35.07
N LYS A 921 -13.27 31.41 -36.37
CA LYS A 921 -13.55 30.16 -37.08
C LYS A 921 -12.69 28.99 -36.62
N ASP A 922 -11.41 29.25 -36.39
CA ASP A 922 -10.45 28.22 -35.96
C ASP A 922 -10.79 27.83 -34.52
N MET A 923 -11.11 28.82 -33.68
CA MET A 923 -11.45 28.62 -32.26
C MET A 923 -12.65 27.69 -32.05
N ALA A 924 -13.70 27.80 -32.86
CA ALA A 924 -14.86 26.91 -32.74
C ALA A 924 -14.49 25.44 -33.01
N ARG A 925 -13.61 25.18 -33.98
CA ARG A 925 -13.14 23.83 -34.31
C ARG A 925 -12.21 23.28 -33.23
N ASP A 926 -11.24 24.07 -32.80
CA ASP A 926 -10.28 23.68 -31.74
C ASP A 926 -11.00 23.31 -30.44
N VAL A 927 -12.06 24.06 -30.08
CA VAL A 927 -12.88 23.75 -28.90
C VAL A 927 -13.64 22.43 -29.07
N ILE A 928 -14.23 22.15 -30.24
CA ILE A 928 -14.93 20.88 -30.49
C ILE A 928 -13.96 19.70 -30.41
N ASP A 929 -12.82 19.81 -31.09
CA ASP A 929 -11.81 18.76 -31.17
C ASP A 929 -11.22 18.48 -29.78
N GLY A 930 -10.90 19.53 -29.02
CA GLY A 930 -10.46 19.42 -27.63
C GLY A 930 -11.49 18.75 -26.72
N GLN A 931 -12.75 19.16 -26.80
CA GLN A 931 -13.83 18.59 -26.00
C GLN A 931 -14.08 17.10 -26.30
N ASN A 932 -14.05 16.71 -27.58
CA ASN A 932 -14.23 15.32 -27.99
C ASN A 932 -13.03 14.45 -27.57
N SER A 933 -11.81 14.91 -27.85
CA SER A 933 -10.59 14.19 -27.49
C SER A 933 -10.48 14.02 -25.97
N ASN A 934 -10.75 15.07 -25.19
CA ASN A 934 -10.73 15.00 -23.73
C ASN A 934 -11.82 14.08 -23.17
N ALA A 935 -13.01 14.03 -23.80
CA ALA A 935 -14.06 13.08 -23.42
C ALA A 935 -13.60 11.62 -23.57
N ALA A 936 -12.92 11.28 -24.66
CA ALA A 936 -12.33 9.95 -24.83
C ALA A 936 -11.18 9.72 -23.82
N LYS A 937 -10.25 10.67 -23.70
CA LYS A 937 -9.08 10.61 -22.81
C LYS A 937 -9.47 10.36 -21.35
N TRP A 938 -10.45 11.09 -20.82
CA TRP A 938 -10.90 10.92 -19.43
C TRP A 938 -11.84 9.74 -19.21
N SER A 939 -12.44 9.18 -20.27
CA SER A 939 -13.07 7.85 -20.19
C SER A 939 -12.05 6.73 -19.99
N MET A 940 -10.77 6.99 -20.31
CA MET A 940 -9.64 6.14 -19.93
C MET A 940 -8.93 6.58 -18.64
N CYS A 941 -9.35 7.71 -18.05
CA CYS A 941 -8.74 8.32 -16.88
C CYS A 941 -7.24 8.68 -17.04
N PHE A 942 -6.82 9.04 -18.25
CA PHE A 942 -5.50 9.62 -18.47
C PHE A 942 -5.39 11.03 -17.86
N CYS A 943 -4.20 11.35 -17.36
CA CYS A 943 -3.87 12.68 -16.86
C CYS A 943 -3.67 13.68 -18.00
N ASP A 944 -4.12 14.93 -17.82
CA ASP A 944 -3.92 16.01 -18.80
C ASP A 944 -2.46 16.41 -19.01
N PHE A 945 -1.55 16.03 -18.11
CA PHE A 945 -0.12 16.32 -18.24
C PHE A 945 0.61 15.35 -19.16
N TRP A 946 -0.06 14.31 -19.66
CA TRP A 946 0.36 13.67 -20.90
C TRP A 946 -0.23 14.46 -22.07
N GLY A 947 0.31 15.65 -22.31
CA GLY A 947 -0.25 16.62 -23.28
C GLY A 947 -0.19 16.14 -24.73
N SER A 948 0.83 15.35 -25.08
CA SER A 948 1.04 14.83 -26.43
C SER A 948 0.31 13.50 -26.73
N ILE A 949 -0.53 13.00 -25.81
CA ILE A 949 -1.28 11.77 -26.04
C ILE A 949 -2.42 12.00 -27.04
N ASP A 950 -2.49 11.16 -28.08
CA ASP A 950 -3.55 11.20 -29.08
C ASP A 950 -4.43 9.93 -29.06
N THR A 951 -5.50 9.92 -29.84
CA THR A 951 -6.43 8.78 -29.89
C THR A 951 -5.80 7.53 -30.52
N SER A 952 -4.73 7.67 -31.30
CA SER A 952 -3.97 6.54 -31.86
C SER A 952 -3.19 5.81 -30.77
N ALA A 953 -2.42 6.53 -29.96
CA ALA A 953 -1.67 5.98 -28.84
C ALA A 953 -2.59 5.35 -27.79
N MET A 954 -3.71 6.02 -27.49
CA MET A 954 -4.73 5.49 -26.58
C MET A 954 -5.35 4.18 -27.12
N ALA A 955 -5.71 4.14 -28.40
CA ALA A 955 -6.28 2.95 -29.04
C ALA A 955 -5.28 1.79 -29.11
N ASP A 956 -3.99 2.06 -29.33
CA ASP A 956 -2.93 1.04 -29.37
C ASP A 956 -2.74 0.39 -27.99
N MET A 957 -2.68 1.18 -26.91
CA MET A 957 -2.61 0.65 -25.54
C MET A 957 -3.86 -0.13 -25.13
N LEU A 958 -5.06 0.36 -25.49
CA LEU A 958 -6.30 -0.39 -25.26
C LEU A 958 -6.34 -1.70 -26.04
N THR A 959 -5.90 -1.68 -27.31
CA THR A 959 -5.86 -2.88 -28.16
C THR A 959 -4.96 -3.95 -27.53
N ALA A 960 -3.77 -3.56 -27.08
CA ALA A 960 -2.83 -4.45 -26.41
C ALA A 960 -3.38 -4.98 -25.08
N GLY A 961 -4.04 -4.14 -24.29
CA GLY A 961 -4.61 -4.53 -23.01
C GLY A 961 -5.81 -5.47 -23.17
N LEU A 962 -6.71 -5.19 -24.12
CA LEU A 962 -7.94 -5.95 -24.36
C LEU A 962 -7.73 -7.25 -25.14
N GLY A 963 -6.73 -7.30 -26.02
CA GLY A 963 -6.53 -8.39 -26.97
C GLY A 963 -7.48 -8.36 -28.18
N ARG A 964 -8.16 -7.23 -28.41
CA ARG A 964 -8.99 -6.98 -29.60
C ARG A 964 -8.69 -5.60 -30.16
N GLN A 965 -8.84 -5.44 -31.47
CA GLN A 965 -8.60 -4.15 -32.11
C GLN A 965 -9.56 -3.07 -31.60
N VAL A 966 -8.99 -1.91 -31.26
CA VAL A 966 -9.66 -0.62 -31.08
C VAL A 966 -9.00 0.35 -32.03
N SER A 967 -9.79 1.16 -32.75
CA SER A 967 -9.26 2.18 -33.66
C SER A 967 -9.36 3.58 -33.04
N ALA A 968 -8.52 4.52 -33.50
CA ALA A 968 -8.63 5.92 -33.11
C ALA A 968 -10.03 6.48 -33.41
N GLN A 969 -10.62 6.10 -34.55
CA GLN A 969 -11.96 6.50 -34.95
C GLN A 969 -13.05 6.02 -33.98
N ASP A 970 -12.87 4.84 -33.36
CA ASP A 970 -13.79 4.36 -32.32
C ASP A 970 -13.77 5.30 -31.10
N LEU A 971 -12.57 5.77 -30.71
CA LEU A 971 -12.40 6.68 -29.58
C LEU A 971 -12.91 8.09 -29.90
N ASP A 972 -12.64 8.61 -31.11
CA ASP A 972 -13.15 9.90 -31.57
C ASP A 972 -14.69 9.92 -31.51
N LYS A 973 -15.32 8.87 -32.03
CA LYS A 973 -16.77 8.71 -32.03
C LYS A 973 -17.34 8.55 -30.61
N ALA A 974 -16.62 7.86 -29.72
CA ALA A 974 -17.01 7.76 -28.31
C ALA A 974 -16.95 9.12 -27.61
N GLY A 975 -15.91 9.92 -27.83
CA GLY A 975 -15.78 11.27 -27.30
C GLY A 975 -16.93 12.18 -27.73
N GLU A 976 -17.26 12.19 -29.04
CA GLU A 976 -18.38 12.96 -29.56
C GLU A 976 -19.73 12.50 -28.98
N ARG A 977 -19.94 11.18 -28.86
CA ARG A 977 -21.13 10.60 -28.23
C ARG A 977 -21.32 11.07 -26.80
N ILE A 978 -20.26 11.00 -25.98
CA ILE A 978 -20.30 11.40 -24.57
C ILE A 978 -20.64 12.89 -24.46
N TRP A 979 -20.03 13.73 -25.30
CA TRP A 979 -20.30 15.17 -25.29
C TRP A 979 -21.75 15.52 -25.65
N ASN A 980 -22.32 14.83 -26.63
CA ASN A 980 -23.73 14.99 -26.99
C ASN A 980 -24.67 14.50 -25.86
N LEU A 981 -24.30 13.41 -25.17
CA LEU A 981 -25.09 12.86 -24.07
C LEU A 981 -25.16 13.84 -22.87
N VAL A 982 -24.04 14.45 -22.49
CA VAL A 982 -24.05 15.49 -21.43
C VAL A 982 -24.81 16.75 -21.86
N ARG A 983 -24.77 17.11 -23.15
CA ARG A 983 -25.58 18.20 -23.70
C ARG A 983 -27.08 17.92 -23.57
N LEU A 984 -27.52 16.72 -23.96
CA LEU A 984 -28.92 16.30 -23.84
C LEU A 984 -29.40 16.32 -22.38
N PHE A 985 -28.56 15.85 -21.45
CA PHE A 985 -28.90 15.92 -20.02
C PHE A 985 -29.14 17.36 -19.59
N ASN A 986 -28.22 18.28 -19.91
CA ASN A 986 -28.35 19.69 -19.55
C ASN A 986 -29.56 20.36 -20.20
N LEU A 987 -29.85 20.09 -21.47
CA LEU A 987 -31.07 20.56 -22.14
C LEU A 987 -32.33 20.12 -21.40
N ASN A 988 -32.37 18.85 -20.99
CA ASN A 988 -33.50 18.28 -20.26
C ASN A 988 -33.56 18.78 -18.80
N ALA A 989 -32.43 19.22 -18.23
CA ALA A 989 -32.34 19.88 -16.93
C ALA A 989 -32.76 21.36 -16.97
N GLY A 990 -33.00 21.93 -18.17
CA GLY A 990 -33.50 23.29 -18.36
C GLY A 990 -32.46 24.30 -18.83
N PHE A 991 -31.22 23.87 -19.16
CA PHE A 991 -30.22 24.74 -19.76
C PHE A 991 -30.46 24.86 -21.27
N THR A 992 -30.26 26.04 -21.83
CA THR A 992 -30.54 26.36 -23.23
C THR A 992 -29.34 27.03 -23.89
N ALA A 993 -29.46 27.38 -25.17
CA ALA A 993 -28.46 28.19 -25.86
C ALA A 993 -28.20 29.56 -25.19
N ALA A 994 -29.14 30.09 -24.39
CA ALA A 994 -28.95 31.32 -23.64
C ALA A 994 -27.99 31.17 -22.45
N ASP A 995 -27.82 29.94 -21.94
CA ASP A 995 -26.92 29.64 -20.83
C ASP A 995 -25.48 29.35 -21.29
N ASP A 996 -25.27 29.18 -22.60
CA ASP A 996 -23.95 29.08 -23.21
C ASP A 996 -23.36 30.48 -23.45
N THR A 997 -23.19 31.24 -22.36
CA THR A 997 -22.68 32.62 -22.38
C THR A 997 -21.66 32.85 -21.27
N LEU A 998 -21.08 34.05 -21.21
CA LEU A 998 -20.15 34.52 -20.18
C LEU A 998 -20.77 35.68 -19.42
N SER A 999 -20.33 35.90 -18.18
CA SER A 999 -20.84 37.01 -17.36
C SER A 999 -20.48 38.39 -17.92
N GLU A 1000 -21.23 39.42 -17.53
CA GLU A 1000 -21.01 40.79 -18.02
C GLU A 1000 -19.65 41.37 -17.63
N LYS A 1001 -19.03 40.85 -16.57
CA LYS A 1001 -17.64 41.15 -16.19
C LYS A 1001 -16.68 40.90 -17.36
N ILE A 1002 -16.96 39.89 -18.17
CA ILE A 1002 -16.15 39.51 -19.32
C ILE A 1002 -16.66 40.17 -20.60
N THR A 1003 -17.97 40.17 -20.82
CA THR A 1003 -18.54 40.61 -22.11
C THR A 1003 -18.69 42.12 -22.26
N LYS A 1004 -18.68 42.87 -21.15
CA LYS A 1004 -18.88 44.32 -21.16
C LYS A 1004 -17.69 45.13 -20.62
N GLN A 1005 -16.82 44.54 -19.81
CA GLN A 1005 -15.68 45.26 -19.22
C GLN A 1005 -14.38 44.95 -19.95
N ALA A 1006 -13.67 46.01 -20.34
CA ALA A 1006 -12.36 45.89 -20.96
C ALA A 1006 -11.33 45.36 -19.96
N LEU A 1007 -10.49 44.45 -20.45
CA LEU A 1007 -9.28 44.04 -19.76
C LEU A 1007 -8.34 45.23 -19.63
N LYS A 1008 -7.70 45.36 -18.47
CA LYS A 1008 -6.72 46.41 -18.22
C LYS A 1008 -5.32 45.81 -18.15
N ASP A 1009 -4.35 46.61 -18.59
CA ASP A 1009 -2.92 46.34 -18.54
C ASP A 1009 -2.47 45.13 -19.39
N GLY A 1010 -1.17 45.07 -19.69
CA GLY A 1010 -0.57 44.00 -20.51
C GLY A 1010 -0.86 44.08 -22.02
N PRO A 1011 -0.45 43.07 -22.80
CA PRO A 1011 -0.58 43.05 -24.27
C PRO A 1011 -2.00 43.14 -24.83
N HIS A 1012 -3.01 42.91 -24.00
CA HIS A 1012 -4.42 42.88 -24.39
C HIS A 1012 -5.25 43.99 -23.71
N ASP A 1013 -4.60 45.04 -23.24
CA ASP A 1013 -5.26 46.23 -22.69
C ASP A 1013 -6.34 46.77 -23.65
N GLY A 1014 -7.51 47.08 -23.10
CA GLY A 1014 -8.67 47.56 -23.84
C GLY A 1014 -9.50 46.47 -24.54
N LYS A 1015 -9.07 45.20 -24.55
CA LYS A 1015 -9.84 44.10 -25.17
C LYS A 1015 -11.07 43.74 -24.35
N VAL A 1016 -12.16 43.45 -25.07
CA VAL A 1016 -13.42 42.93 -24.52
C VAL A 1016 -13.80 41.72 -25.38
N LEU A 1017 -14.27 40.63 -24.78
CA LEU A 1017 -14.90 39.54 -25.53
C LEU A 1017 -16.39 39.86 -25.68
N LYS A 1018 -16.72 40.64 -26.72
CA LYS A 1018 -18.08 41.12 -26.92
C LYS A 1018 -19.07 39.98 -27.16
N GLU A 1019 -20.31 40.20 -26.73
CA GLU A 1019 -21.38 39.22 -26.88
C GLU A 1019 -21.65 38.87 -28.35
N GLU A 1020 -21.54 39.83 -29.28
CA GLU A 1020 -21.71 39.54 -30.71
C GLU A 1020 -20.65 38.56 -31.23
N SER A 1021 -19.38 38.70 -30.79
CA SER A 1021 -18.30 37.78 -31.16
C SER A 1021 -18.51 36.40 -30.56
N LEU A 1022 -19.03 36.32 -29.34
CA LEU A 1022 -19.33 35.06 -28.67
C LEU A 1022 -20.50 34.34 -29.37
N GLU A 1023 -21.57 35.05 -29.73
CA GLU A 1023 -22.70 34.51 -30.47
C GLU A 1023 -22.29 34.01 -31.86
N GLU A 1024 -21.41 34.72 -32.57
CA GLU A 1024 -20.87 34.26 -33.86
C GLU A 1024 -20.10 32.94 -33.72
N MET A 1025 -19.22 32.85 -32.72
CA MET A 1025 -18.48 31.61 -32.42
C MET A 1025 -19.42 30.48 -32.00
N LYS A 1026 -20.44 30.78 -31.18
CA LYS A 1026 -21.41 29.80 -30.69
C LYS A 1026 -22.27 29.24 -31.81
N ALA A 1027 -22.76 30.10 -32.71
CA ALA A 1027 -23.53 29.67 -33.88
C ALA A 1027 -22.71 28.74 -34.79
N LEU A 1028 -21.44 29.09 -35.02
CA LEU A 1028 -20.52 28.22 -35.76
C LEU A 1028 -20.27 26.90 -35.03
N TYR A 1029 -20.05 26.95 -33.71
CA TYR A 1029 -19.85 25.77 -32.87
C TYR A 1029 -21.06 24.81 -32.95
N TYR A 1030 -22.29 25.32 -32.82
CA TYR A 1030 -23.51 24.49 -32.96
C TYR A 1030 -23.65 23.89 -34.35
N HIS A 1031 -23.41 24.69 -35.39
CA HIS A 1031 -23.44 24.20 -36.76
C HIS A 1031 -22.43 23.05 -36.97
N LEU A 1032 -21.19 23.23 -36.52
CA LEU A 1032 -20.14 22.21 -36.62
C LEU A 1032 -20.41 20.96 -35.78
N ARG A 1033 -21.08 21.10 -34.63
CA ARG A 1033 -21.56 20.00 -33.79
C ARG A 1033 -22.74 19.22 -34.40
N GLY A 1034 -23.40 19.77 -35.42
CA GLY A 1034 -24.65 19.22 -35.96
C GLY A 1034 -25.85 19.47 -35.03
N TRP A 1035 -25.83 20.59 -34.31
CA TRP A 1035 -26.89 21.05 -33.41
C TRP A 1035 -27.71 22.16 -34.08
N ASP A 1036 -28.95 22.36 -33.63
CA ASP A 1036 -29.80 23.50 -34.02
C ASP A 1036 -29.41 24.80 -33.28
N GLU A 1037 -30.15 25.88 -33.53
CA GLU A 1037 -29.89 27.21 -32.94
C GLU A 1037 -30.13 27.23 -31.42
N GLU A 1038 -30.96 26.32 -30.92
CA GLU A 1038 -31.18 26.06 -29.50
C GLU A 1038 -30.09 25.15 -28.88
N GLY A 1039 -29.13 24.72 -29.69
CA GLY A 1039 -28.01 23.86 -29.32
C GLY A 1039 -28.44 22.42 -29.01
N ARG A 1040 -29.55 21.95 -29.57
CA ARG A 1040 -30.00 20.55 -29.48
C ARG A 1040 -29.43 19.74 -30.66
N PRO A 1041 -28.85 18.55 -30.40
CA PRO A 1041 -28.39 17.69 -31.48
C PRO A 1041 -29.51 17.31 -32.45
N SER A 1042 -29.23 17.39 -33.76
CA SER A 1042 -30.18 16.98 -34.81
C SER A 1042 -30.52 15.48 -34.74
N VAL A 1043 -31.66 15.09 -35.30
CA VAL A 1043 -32.09 13.67 -35.36
C VAL A 1043 -31.07 12.81 -36.10
N GLU A 1044 -30.46 13.35 -37.15
CA GLU A 1044 -29.38 12.73 -37.91
C GLU A 1044 -28.15 12.50 -37.03
N LYS A 1045 -27.74 13.50 -36.24
CA LYS A 1045 -26.62 13.41 -35.31
C LYS A 1045 -26.89 12.39 -34.19
N LEU A 1046 -28.11 12.35 -33.64
CA LEU A 1046 -28.50 11.36 -32.64
C LEU A 1046 -28.42 9.93 -33.18
N ARG A 1047 -28.89 9.69 -34.41
CA ARG A 1047 -28.76 8.38 -35.06
C ARG A 1047 -27.31 8.01 -35.35
N GLU A 1048 -26.51 8.97 -35.82
CA GLU A 1048 -25.08 8.77 -36.09
C GLU A 1048 -24.33 8.27 -34.85
N LEU A 1049 -24.68 8.81 -33.67
CA LEU A 1049 -24.04 8.52 -32.39
C LEU A 1049 -24.74 7.41 -31.58
N ASN A 1050 -25.78 6.77 -32.11
CA ASN A 1050 -26.62 5.78 -31.42
C ASN A 1050 -27.28 6.32 -30.12
N LEU A 1051 -27.81 7.54 -30.19
CA LEU A 1051 -28.51 8.25 -29.10
C LEU A 1051 -29.98 8.54 -29.45
N GLN A 1052 -30.60 7.75 -30.33
CA GLN A 1052 -32.00 8.00 -30.75
C GLN A 1052 -33.04 7.66 -29.66
N ASP A 1053 -32.66 6.82 -28.69
CA ASP A 1053 -33.54 6.33 -27.62
C ASP A 1053 -33.34 7.09 -26.29
N THR A 1054 -32.44 8.09 -26.26
CA THR A 1054 -32.12 8.92 -25.08
C THR A 1054 -32.97 10.18 -24.99
#